data_AF-A0A359H5Y3-F1
#
_entry.id   AF-A0A359H5Y3-F1
#
_cell.length_a   1.000
_cell.length_b   1.000
_cell.length_c   1.000
_cell.angle_alpha   90.00
_cell.angle_beta   90.00
_cell.angle_gamma   90.00
#
_symmetry.space_group_name_H-M   'P 1'
#
loop_
_entity.id
_entity.type
_entity.pdbx_description
1 polymer ?
#
loop_
_entity_poly.entity_id
_entity_poly.type
_entity_poly.pdbx_seq_one_letter_code
_entity_poly.pdbx_strand_id
1 'polypeptide(L)'
;MKNFRKNWLRHLLQWGTLAAIIVILTKVFGNETADPEAYCPVGGLQTLGSYLVAGSMACSMTVTQIMMGIVLAVGVMLFSKLFCGYLCPLGWGTEYLGKLREKTKIKEIVIKNDSVADKILRAFKYILLFLTFYYTVSGSELFCKNFDPYYAAATGFQGELTLWMAIAAIAVFVLGSFFIKMFWCKYICPLGALSNIFKYAVTFGVLVGIFAIVNYSGLAVSWIYLLAAATIVGYFWEIIFPEPKFFPLLKVNRSTEKCNDCGVCAKKCPYSINVDKVKTVKHVDCTLCGECISSCNKDALTFGRKKSFRWLPAILTVVLFAAALYMGTLWELPTIDMKWGDKTKHSTLEVVQIDGLRSVKCYGSSMAFSAQLQKIPGVYGVATFVKKSVAEVYYNSSETTPDKIKELIYVPAKFKIATPPAGAVVKVVTIRTEKMYDKMDPNYLGLQFRNDGKAYYGIETEYACPLIVRIYMDVNEPIDEKYIESVVEMKELQMLVHGGGTNIVKVDFEFISMEEKVDTISRIQFLERQFNFYKKEYAANMEKWGGKNEAVYELVYPDLDKPLITRGIPYLSSHLSLIDGFLGIETTINENEEYCFRIRYSKDVLNEDKIWEAITKAQWTIKTKDGELQTPDAKFTFTNKGTTK
;
A
#
# COMPACT_ATOMS: atom_id res chain seq x y z
N MET A 1 -32.87 0.07 -26.91
CA MET A 1 -33.18 1.39 -26.29
C MET A 1 -34.36 1.38 -25.29
N LYS A 2 -35.47 0.65 -25.49
CA LYS A 2 -36.62 0.63 -24.55
C LYS A 2 -36.29 0.24 -23.09
N ASN A 3 -35.40 -0.74 -22.87
CA ASN A 3 -35.04 -1.19 -21.52
C ASN A 3 -34.14 -0.21 -20.75
N PHE A 4 -33.31 0.57 -21.45
CA PHE A 4 -32.40 1.55 -20.84
C PHE A 4 -33.17 2.63 -20.08
N ARG A 5 -34.34 3.05 -20.60
CA ARG A 5 -35.21 4.04 -19.94
C ARG A 5 -35.86 3.54 -18.66
N LYS A 6 -36.05 2.23 -18.47
CA LYS A 6 -36.73 1.68 -17.28
C LYS A 6 -35.78 1.52 -16.08
N ASN A 7 -34.49 1.22 -16.29
CA ASN A 7 -33.47 1.05 -15.24
C ASN A 7 -32.32 2.08 -15.32
N TRP A 8 -32.62 3.30 -15.77
CA TRP A 8 -31.61 4.31 -16.09
C TRP A 8 -30.74 4.70 -14.88
N LEU A 9 -31.31 4.76 -13.67
CA LEU A 9 -30.60 5.17 -12.46
C LEU A 9 -29.49 4.17 -12.08
N ARG A 10 -29.71 2.86 -12.30
CA ARG A 10 -28.66 1.85 -12.13
C ARG A 10 -27.49 2.11 -13.08
N HIS A 11 -27.80 2.32 -14.36
CA HIS A 11 -26.77 2.57 -15.36
C HIS A 11 -26.04 3.88 -15.10
N LEU A 12 -26.74 4.93 -14.64
CA LEU A 12 -26.13 6.18 -14.22
C LEU A 12 -25.12 5.96 -13.10
N LEU A 13 -25.46 5.17 -12.07
CA LEU A 13 -24.53 4.86 -10.99
C LEU A 13 -23.32 4.04 -11.46
N GLN A 14 -23.53 3.01 -12.30
CA GLN A 14 -22.44 2.21 -12.85
C GLN A 14 -21.49 3.04 -13.73
N TRP A 15 -22.03 3.81 -14.67
CA TRP A 15 -21.24 4.68 -15.54
C TRP A 15 -20.61 5.83 -14.77
N GLY A 16 -21.31 6.39 -13.79
CA GLY A 16 -20.77 7.43 -12.90
C GLY A 16 -19.60 6.92 -12.07
N THR A 17 -19.69 5.69 -11.54
CA THR A 17 -18.58 5.06 -10.81
C THR A 17 -17.40 4.79 -11.75
N LEU A 18 -17.64 4.28 -12.95
CA LEU A 18 -16.59 4.04 -13.94
C LEU A 18 -15.92 5.35 -14.39
N ALA A 19 -16.70 6.41 -14.62
CA ALA A 19 -16.18 7.73 -14.95
C ALA A 19 -15.35 8.30 -13.80
N ALA A 20 -15.83 8.20 -12.55
CA ALA A 20 -15.07 8.62 -11.37
C ALA A 20 -13.73 7.88 -11.27
N ILE A 21 -13.73 6.55 -11.48
CA ILE A 21 -12.50 5.76 -11.51
C ILE A 21 -11.57 6.23 -12.63
N ILE A 22 -12.05 6.41 -13.85
CA ILE A 22 -11.22 6.90 -14.97
C ILE A 22 -10.63 8.27 -14.66
N VAL A 23 -11.42 9.19 -14.11
CA VAL A 23 -10.96 10.54 -13.74
C VAL A 23 -9.85 10.47 -12.68
N ILE A 24 -10.03 9.62 -11.67
CA ILE A 24 -9.05 9.38 -10.61
C ILE A 24 -7.75 8.79 -11.20
N LEU A 25 -7.87 7.81 -12.10
CA LEU A 25 -6.71 7.14 -12.72
C LEU A 25 -5.97 7.99 -13.74
N THR A 26 -6.68 8.82 -14.49
CA THR A 26 -6.11 9.72 -15.50
C THR A 26 -5.54 11.00 -14.89
N LYS A 27 -5.61 11.16 -13.55
CA LYS A 27 -5.07 12.31 -12.81
C LYS A 27 -5.57 13.67 -13.32
N VAL A 28 -6.75 13.70 -13.95
CA VAL A 28 -7.29 14.89 -14.64
C VAL A 28 -7.49 16.08 -13.69
N PHE A 29 -7.74 15.83 -12.40
CA PHE A 29 -7.94 16.87 -11.38
C PHE A 29 -6.86 16.94 -10.30
N GLY A 30 -5.76 16.18 -10.42
CA GLY A 30 -4.70 16.20 -9.42
C GLY A 30 -3.64 15.12 -9.63
N ASN A 31 -2.40 15.41 -9.22
CA ASN A 31 -1.25 14.52 -9.41
C ASN A 31 -1.03 13.48 -8.31
N GLU A 32 -1.87 13.48 -7.27
CA GLU A 32 -1.79 12.50 -6.20
C GLU A 32 -1.92 11.07 -6.75
N THR A 33 -1.14 10.16 -6.17
CA THR A 33 -1.26 8.73 -6.49
C THR A 33 -2.59 8.23 -5.97
N ALA A 34 -3.56 8.07 -6.86
CA ALA A 34 -4.83 7.45 -6.53
C ALA A 34 -4.62 6.04 -5.95
N ASP A 35 -5.16 5.77 -4.76
CA ASP A 35 -5.27 4.42 -4.22
C ASP A 35 -6.65 3.85 -4.60
N PRO A 36 -6.75 2.93 -5.58
CA PRO A 36 -8.02 2.35 -6.02
C PRO A 36 -8.74 1.58 -4.91
N GLU A 37 -8.04 1.20 -3.83
CA GLU A 37 -8.60 0.43 -2.74
C GLU A 37 -9.18 1.27 -1.63
N ALA A 38 -8.97 2.59 -1.64
CA ALA A 38 -9.52 3.55 -0.68
C ALA A 38 -11.05 3.42 -0.50
N TYR A 39 -11.73 2.77 -1.45
CA TYR A 39 -13.18 2.55 -1.44
C TYR A 39 -13.59 1.07 -1.45
N CYS A 40 -12.64 0.14 -1.28
CA CYS A 40 -12.90 -1.30 -1.31
C CYS A 40 -13.56 -1.79 -0.01
N PRO A 41 -14.80 -2.32 -0.04
CA PRO A 41 -15.50 -2.76 1.15
C PRO A 41 -14.88 -4.01 1.82
N VAL A 42 -14.32 -4.90 1.01
CA VAL A 42 -13.66 -6.13 1.51
C VAL A 42 -12.41 -5.76 2.28
N GLY A 43 -11.58 -4.88 1.71
CA GLY A 43 -10.37 -4.39 2.37
C GLY A 43 -10.68 -3.71 3.70
N GLY A 44 -11.78 -2.95 3.76
CA GLY A 44 -12.28 -2.37 5.01
C GLY A 44 -12.60 -3.39 6.10
N LEU A 45 -13.32 -4.46 5.76
CA LEU A 45 -13.66 -5.52 6.72
C LEU A 45 -12.46 -6.39 7.11
N GLN A 46 -11.52 -6.62 6.18
CA GLN A 46 -10.26 -7.30 6.48
C GLN A 46 -9.40 -6.47 7.42
N THR A 47 -9.30 -5.16 7.17
CA THR A 47 -8.59 -4.21 8.04
C THR A 47 -9.22 -4.15 9.43
N LEU A 48 -10.56 -4.16 9.52
CA LEU A 48 -11.25 -4.27 10.82
C LEU A 48 -10.86 -5.58 11.54
N GLY A 49 -10.77 -6.69 10.81
CA GLY A 49 -10.26 -7.96 11.35
C GLY A 49 -8.84 -7.83 11.89
N SER A 50 -7.92 -7.24 11.13
CA SER A 50 -6.55 -6.96 11.56
C SER A 50 -6.53 -6.09 12.81
N TYR A 51 -7.37 -5.05 12.88
CA TYR A 51 -7.43 -4.15 14.02
C TYR A 51 -7.94 -4.85 15.28
N LEU A 52 -9.01 -5.65 15.17
CA LEU A 52 -9.59 -6.37 16.31
C LEU A 52 -8.70 -7.50 16.84
N VAL A 53 -7.89 -8.12 15.98
CA VAL A 53 -7.06 -9.28 16.33
C VAL A 53 -5.63 -8.87 16.70
N ALA A 54 -5.01 -8.03 15.86
CA ALA A 54 -3.60 -7.69 15.94
C ALA A 54 -3.36 -6.26 16.48
N GLY A 55 -4.40 -5.45 16.70
CA GLY A 55 -4.25 -4.06 17.14
C GLY A 55 -3.63 -3.15 16.09
N SER A 56 -3.69 -3.55 14.80
CA SER A 56 -3.04 -2.86 13.69
C SER A 56 -3.98 -2.61 12.52
N MET A 57 -3.76 -1.50 11.81
CA MET A 57 -4.38 -1.25 10.51
C MET A 57 -3.43 -1.66 9.39
N ALA A 58 -3.97 -2.30 8.35
CA ALA A 58 -3.16 -2.72 7.21
C ALA A 58 -2.61 -1.53 6.39
N CYS A 59 -1.47 -1.71 5.72
CA CYS A 59 -0.84 -0.63 4.93
C CYS A 59 -1.80 -0.05 3.87
N SER A 60 -1.80 1.27 3.75
CA SER A 60 -2.68 2.07 2.88
C SER A 60 -4.17 2.00 3.21
N MET A 61 -4.54 1.54 4.40
CA MET A 61 -5.93 1.51 4.84
C MET A 61 -6.25 2.67 5.80
N THR A 62 -7.50 3.11 5.75
CA THR A 62 -8.05 4.25 6.47
C THR A 62 -9.34 3.84 7.18
N VAL A 63 -9.74 4.62 8.19
CA VAL A 63 -11.02 4.42 8.88
C VAL A 63 -12.21 4.51 7.92
N THR A 64 -12.11 5.32 6.86
CA THR A 64 -13.12 5.39 5.80
C THR A 64 -13.39 4.03 5.16
N GLN A 65 -12.36 3.21 4.93
CA GLN A 65 -12.54 1.86 4.38
C GLN A 65 -13.22 0.94 5.39
N ILE A 66 -12.83 0.98 6.65
CA ILE A 66 -13.47 0.21 7.73
C ILE A 66 -14.97 0.56 7.80
N MET A 67 -15.31 1.84 7.81
CA MET A 67 -16.71 2.31 7.81
C MET A 67 -17.46 1.89 6.54
N MET A 68 -16.83 1.97 5.38
CA MET A 68 -17.39 1.45 4.12
C MET A 68 -17.70 -0.05 4.22
N GLY A 69 -16.79 -0.82 4.78
CA GLY A 69 -16.98 -2.24 5.06
C GLY A 69 -18.16 -2.53 5.98
N ILE A 70 -18.23 -1.84 7.13
CA ILE A 70 -19.30 -2.01 8.14
C ILE A 70 -20.66 -1.62 7.55
N VAL A 71 -20.77 -0.45 6.93
CA VAL A 71 -22.03 0.04 6.35
C VAL A 71 -22.52 -0.87 5.26
N LEU A 72 -21.62 -1.42 4.43
CA LEU A 72 -22.00 -2.36 3.39
C LEU A 72 -22.33 -3.74 3.95
N ALA A 73 -21.70 -4.18 5.04
CA ALA A 73 -22.12 -5.39 5.74
C ALA A 73 -23.56 -5.25 6.24
N VAL A 74 -23.88 -4.15 6.93
CA VAL A 74 -25.24 -3.80 7.38
C VAL A 74 -26.19 -3.67 6.19
N GLY A 75 -25.75 -3.01 5.11
CA GLY A 75 -26.50 -2.87 3.87
C GLY A 75 -26.85 -4.21 3.21
N VAL A 76 -25.93 -5.17 3.23
CA VAL A 76 -26.14 -6.53 2.71
C VAL A 76 -27.13 -7.31 3.58
N MET A 77 -27.00 -7.19 4.91
CA MET A 77 -27.94 -7.79 5.86
C MET A 77 -29.37 -7.27 5.61
N LEU A 78 -29.56 -5.95 5.49
CA LEU A 78 -30.89 -5.36 5.39
C LEU A 78 -31.47 -5.40 3.96
N PHE A 79 -30.68 -5.05 2.96
CA PHE A 79 -31.13 -4.69 1.61
C PHE A 79 -30.45 -5.47 0.49
N SER A 80 -29.78 -6.60 0.79
CA SER A 80 -29.08 -7.43 -0.19
C SER A 80 -27.81 -6.80 -0.75
N LYS A 81 -27.18 -7.45 -1.75
CA LYS A 81 -25.89 -7.08 -2.36
C LYS A 81 -25.97 -5.86 -3.29
N LEU A 82 -26.43 -4.72 -2.77
CA LEU A 82 -26.62 -3.48 -3.54
C LEU A 82 -25.31 -3.01 -4.18
N PHE A 83 -24.20 -2.98 -3.45
CA PHE A 83 -22.89 -2.58 -3.97
C PHE A 83 -22.51 -3.36 -5.23
N CYS A 84 -22.65 -4.70 -5.22
CA CYS A 84 -22.34 -5.56 -6.37
C CYS A 84 -23.20 -5.26 -7.61
N GLY A 85 -24.44 -4.80 -7.42
CA GLY A 85 -25.37 -4.52 -8.52
C GLY A 85 -25.27 -3.10 -9.11
N TYR A 86 -24.83 -2.13 -8.30
CA TYR A 86 -24.93 -0.70 -8.60
C TYR A 86 -23.58 0.04 -8.68
N LEU A 87 -22.57 -0.34 -7.89
CA LEU A 87 -21.29 0.39 -7.81
C LEU A 87 -20.08 -0.45 -8.26
N CYS A 88 -20.09 -1.77 -8.05
CA CYS A 88 -18.92 -2.62 -8.29
C CYS A 88 -18.48 -2.64 -9.78
N PRO A 89 -17.24 -2.22 -10.11
CA PRO A 89 -16.72 -2.23 -11.49
C PRO A 89 -16.62 -3.63 -12.08
N LEU A 90 -16.23 -4.62 -11.27
CA LEU A 90 -16.17 -6.03 -11.70
C LEU A 90 -17.55 -6.58 -12.03
N GLY A 91 -18.58 -6.20 -11.26
CA GLY A 91 -19.97 -6.53 -11.55
C GLY A 91 -20.44 -5.96 -12.89
N TRP A 92 -20.08 -4.70 -13.18
CA TRP A 92 -20.37 -4.09 -14.49
C TRP A 92 -19.60 -4.79 -15.63
N GLY A 93 -18.31 -5.08 -15.43
CA GLY A 93 -17.46 -5.72 -16.45
C GLY A 93 -17.94 -7.13 -16.81
N THR A 94 -18.31 -7.94 -15.81
CA THR A 94 -18.87 -9.29 -16.04
C THR A 94 -20.17 -9.27 -16.84
N GLU A 95 -21.08 -8.33 -16.54
CA GLU A 95 -22.32 -8.17 -17.31
C GLU A 95 -22.07 -7.73 -18.75
N TYR A 96 -21.09 -6.86 -18.97
CA TYR A 96 -20.73 -6.39 -20.30
C TYR A 96 -20.05 -7.48 -21.14
N LEU A 97 -19.16 -8.27 -20.55
CA LEU A 97 -18.57 -9.46 -21.19
C LEU A 97 -19.65 -10.47 -21.62
N GLY A 98 -20.66 -10.70 -20.78
CA GLY A 98 -21.80 -11.54 -21.14
C GLY A 98 -22.60 -10.99 -22.34
N LYS A 99 -22.83 -9.67 -22.40
CA LYS A 99 -23.48 -9.02 -23.55
C LYS A 99 -22.61 -9.06 -24.81
N LEU A 100 -21.29 -8.92 -24.66
CA LEU A 100 -20.34 -9.02 -25.75
C LEU A 100 -20.34 -10.43 -26.36
N ARG A 101 -20.35 -11.48 -25.52
CA ARG A 101 -20.51 -12.87 -25.97
C ARG A 101 -21.83 -13.08 -26.73
N GLU A 102 -22.94 -12.53 -26.23
CA GLU A 102 -24.22 -12.60 -26.94
C GLU A 102 -24.14 -11.93 -28.33
N LYS A 103 -23.39 -10.83 -28.45
CA LYS A 103 -23.15 -10.13 -29.72
C LYS A 103 -22.24 -10.93 -30.68
N THR A 104 -21.24 -11.63 -30.16
CA THR A 104 -20.35 -12.49 -30.97
C THR A 104 -20.96 -13.85 -31.32
N LYS A 105 -22.20 -14.13 -30.88
CA LYS A 105 -22.95 -15.38 -31.13
C LYS A 105 -22.24 -16.64 -30.62
N ILE A 106 -21.27 -16.51 -29.73
CA ILE A 106 -20.60 -17.65 -29.09
C ILE A 106 -21.56 -18.29 -28.07
N LYS A 107 -21.63 -19.62 -28.07
CA LYS A 107 -22.52 -20.37 -27.18
C LYS A 107 -22.12 -20.18 -25.71
N GLU A 108 -23.12 -19.96 -24.86
CA GLU A 108 -22.95 -19.89 -23.40
C GLU A 108 -22.71 -21.28 -22.81
N ILE A 109 -21.75 -21.40 -21.90
CA ILE A 109 -21.63 -22.58 -21.03
C ILE A 109 -22.59 -22.39 -19.86
N VAL A 110 -23.76 -23.03 -19.94
CA VAL A 110 -24.81 -22.90 -18.91
C VAL A 110 -24.56 -23.92 -17.81
N ILE A 111 -24.09 -23.44 -16.65
CA ILE A 111 -24.05 -24.24 -15.43
C ILE A 111 -25.40 -24.08 -14.73
N LYS A 112 -26.17 -25.18 -14.65
CA LYS A 112 -27.48 -25.18 -13.98
C LYS A 112 -27.27 -24.86 -12.48
N ASN A 113 -28.04 -23.92 -11.96
CA ASN A 113 -28.06 -23.64 -10.51
C ASN A 113 -28.40 -24.93 -9.75
N ASP A 114 -27.75 -25.14 -8.61
CA ASP A 114 -27.88 -26.31 -7.73
C ASP A 114 -27.31 -27.62 -8.30
N SER A 115 -26.66 -27.60 -9.47
CA SER A 115 -25.92 -28.75 -10.00
C SER A 115 -24.66 -29.05 -9.16
N VAL A 116 -24.13 -30.27 -9.27
CA VAL A 116 -22.87 -30.66 -8.59
C VAL A 116 -21.73 -29.74 -8.99
N ALA A 117 -21.64 -29.38 -10.28
CA ALA A 117 -20.64 -28.44 -10.77
C ALA A 117 -20.80 -27.04 -10.15
N ASP A 118 -22.03 -26.54 -10.03
CA ASP A 118 -22.32 -25.25 -9.36
C ASP A 118 -21.85 -25.26 -7.90
N LYS A 119 -22.14 -26.35 -7.18
CA LYS A 119 -21.77 -26.53 -5.77
C LYS A 119 -20.25 -26.54 -5.57
N ILE A 120 -19.53 -27.35 -6.35
CA ILE A 120 -18.06 -27.43 -6.26
C ILE A 120 -17.42 -26.09 -6.60
N LEU A 121 -17.86 -25.43 -7.67
CA LEU A 121 -17.28 -24.15 -8.08
C LEU A 121 -17.53 -23.04 -7.04
N ARG A 122 -18.65 -23.07 -6.31
CA ARG A 122 -18.93 -22.13 -5.22
C ARG A 122 -17.98 -22.28 -4.03
N ALA A 123 -17.33 -23.43 -3.85
CA ALA A 123 -16.36 -23.62 -2.76
C ALA A 123 -15.14 -22.70 -2.91
N PHE A 124 -14.69 -22.45 -4.14
CA PHE A 124 -13.48 -21.67 -4.40
C PHE A 124 -13.51 -20.26 -3.80
N LYS A 125 -14.62 -19.53 -3.91
CA LYS A 125 -14.73 -18.19 -3.28
C LYS A 125 -14.65 -18.22 -1.76
N TYR A 126 -15.07 -19.30 -1.09
CA TYR A 126 -14.95 -19.44 0.37
C TYR A 126 -13.54 -19.82 0.79
N ILE A 127 -12.86 -20.67 0.01
CA ILE A 127 -11.44 -20.96 0.18
C ILE A 127 -10.63 -19.67 0.01
N LEU A 128 -10.91 -18.91 -1.06
CA LEU A 128 -10.25 -17.64 -1.32
C LEU A 128 -10.56 -16.61 -0.23
N LEU A 129 -11.80 -16.55 0.27
CA LEU A 129 -12.17 -15.70 1.41
C LEU A 129 -11.36 -16.07 2.67
N PHE A 130 -11.22 -17.36 2.98
CA PHE A 130 -10.40 -17.82 4.09
C PHE A 130 -8.94 -17.41 3.92
N LEU A 131 -8.31 -17.71 2.78
CA LEU A 131 -6.91 -17.38 2.51
C LEU A 131 -6.66 -15.88 2.57
N THR A 132 -7.52 -15.09 1.93
CA THR A 132 -7.37 -13.63 1.88
C THR A 132 -7.49 -12.99 3.27
N PHE A 133 -8.47 -13.40 4.08
CA PHE A 133 -8.54 -12.94 5.47
C PHE A 133 -7.37 -13.47 6.30
N TYR A 134 -6.97 -14.73 6.12
CA TYR A 134 -5.88 -15.35 6.86
C TYR A 134 -4.58 -14.56 6.71
N TYR A 135 -4.13 -14.36 5.47
CA TYR A 135 -2.90 -13.63 5.18
C TYR A 135 -3.02 -12.14 5.52
N THR A 136 -4.20 -11.53 5.32
CA THR A 136 -4.36 -10.10 5.62
C THR A 136 -4.29 -9.79 7.12
N VAL A 137 -4.97 -10.60 7.94
CA VAL A 137 -4.97 -10.41 9.39
C VAL A 137 -3.61 -10.80 9.98
N SER A 138 -2.96 -11.86 9.47
CA SER A 138 -1.66 -12.31 9.98
C SER A 138 -0.51 -11.39 9.57
N GLY A 139 -0.53 -10.85 8.35
CA GLY A 139 0.53 -10.00 7.80
C GLY A 139 0.32 -8.50 8.02
N SER A 140 -0.90 -8.06 8.40
CA SER A 140 -1.29 -6.64 8.39
C SER A 140 -1.03 -5.96 7.03
N GLU A 141 -1.14 -6.72 5.96
CA GLU A 141 -1.03 -6.26 4.57
C GLU A 141 -2.20 -6.82 3.78
N LEU A 142 -2.80 -6.01 2.93
CA LEU A 142 -4.01 -6.41 2.23
C LEU A 142 -3.70 -7.45 1.13
N PHE A 143 -3.79 -8.74 1.43
CA PHE A 143 -3.43 -9.80 0.47
C PHE A 143 -4.31 -9.78 -0.79
N CYS A 144 -5.54 -9.24 -0.70
CA CYS A 144 -6.45 -9.11 -1.84
C CYS A 144 -5.88 -8.30 -3.00
N LYS A 145 -4.94 -7.36 -2.80
CA LYS A 145 -4.38 -6.55 -3.90
C LYS A 145 -3.75 -7.44 -4.98
N ASN A 146 -3.09 -8.53 -4.57
CA ASN A 146 -2.38 -9.46 -5.45
C ASN A 146 -3.30 -10.24 -6.39
N PHE A 147 -4.58 -10.37 -6.05
CA PHE A 147 -5.54 -11.20 -6.81
C PHE A 147 -6.77 -10.40 -7.27
N ASP A 148 -6.80 -9.08 -7.09
CA ASP A 148 -7.91 -8.26 -7.56
C ASP A 148 -7.67 -7.76 -9.01
N PRO A 149 -8.44 -8.25 -10.01
CA PRO A 149 -8.30 -7.78 -11.39
C PRO A 149 -8.66 -6.30 -11.53
N TYR A 150 -9.47 -5.74 -10.63
CA TYR A 150 -9.75 -4.30 -10.61
C TYR A 150 -8.53 -3.52 -10.16
N TYR A 151 -7.89 -3.93 -9.06
CA TYR A 151 -6.68 -3.25 -8.55
C TYR A 151 -5.56 -3.29 -9.58
N ALA A 152 -5.27 -4.47 -10.14
CA ALA A 152 -4.21 -4.64 -11.14
C ALA A 152 -4.45 -3.77 -12.40
N ALA A 153 -5.69 -3.69 -12.88
CA ALA A 153 -6.05 -2.84 -14.01
C ALA A 153 -5.98 -1.34 -13.66
N ALA A 154 -6.39 -0.98 -12.44
CA ALA A 154 -6.42 0.41 -11.97
C ALA A 154 -5.01 0.97 -11.74
N THR A 155 -4.07 0.18 -11.20
CA THR A 155 -2.70 0.62 -10.97
C THR A 155 -1.77 0.43 -12.18
N GLY A 156 -2.27 -0.13 -13.30
CA GLY A 156 -1.45 -0.41 -14.47
C GLY A 156 -0.31 -1.40 -14.19
N PHE A 157 -0.54 -2.38 -13.31
CA PHE A 157 0.47 -3.31 -12.80
C PHE A 157 1.63 -2.67 -12.03
N GLN A 158 1.49 -1.41 -11.60
CA GLN A 158 2.47 -0.74 -10.74
C GLN A 158 2.13 -0.96 -9.25
N GLY A 159 3.16 -1.06 -8.41
CA GLY A 159 3.05 -1.27 -6.96
C GLY A 159 3.62 -2.62 -6.49
N GLU A 160 3.40 -2.94 -5.21
CA GLU A 160 3.76 -4.23 -4.59
C GLU A 160 2.78 -5.32 -5.05
N LEU A 161 2.84 -5.66 -6.34
CA LEU A 161 1.98 -6.65 -6.96
C LEU A 161 2.77 -7.88 -7.40
N THR A 162 2.25 -9.05 -7.04
CA THR A 162 2.75 -10.30 -7.58
C THR A 162 2.25 -10.46 -9.03
N LEU A 163 3.06 -10.04 -10.00
CA LEU A 163 2.67 -9.90 -11.41
C LEU A 163 1.96 -11.14 -11.99
N TRP A 164 2.47 -12.34 -11.72
CA TRP A 164 1.88 -13.58 -12.23
C TRP A 164 0.47 -13.83 -11.67
N MET A 165 0.21 -13.49 -10.39
CA MET A 165 -1.11 -13.61 -9.77
C MET A 165 -2.10 -12.62 -10.37
N ALA A 166 -1.65 -11.38 -10.61
CA ALA A 166 -2.47 -10.34 -11.23
C ALA A 166 -2.88 -10.72 -12.66
N ILE A 167 -1.94 -11.21 -13.48
CA ILE A 167 -2.21 -11.68 -14.84
C ILE A 167 -3.17 -12.87 -14.81
N ALA A 168 -2.94 -13.84 -13.93
CA ALA A 168 -3.83 -14.99 -13.78
C ALA A 168 -5.25 -14.58 -13.36
N ALA A 169 -5.39 -13.65 -12.41
CA ALA A 169 -6.67 -13.13 -11.95
C ALA A 169 -7.44 -12.43 -13.09
N ILE A 170 -6.78 -11.60 -13.88
CA ILE A 170 -7.39 -10.94 -15.05
C ILE A 170 -7.79 -11.97 -16.11
N ALA A 171 -6.93 -12.95 -16.40
CA ALA A 171 -7.24 -13.99 -17.37
C ALA A 171 -8.47 -14.82 -16.94
N VAL A 172 -8.51 -15.24 -15.67
CA VAL A 172 -9.66 -15.96 -15.09
C VAL A 172 -10.92 -15.09 -15.09
N PHE A 173 -10.80 -13.80 -14.78
CA PHE A 173 -11.90 -12.84 -14.84
C PHE A 173 -12.47 -12.73 -16.25
N VAL A 174 -11.63 -12.45 -17.25
CA VAL A 174 -12.06 -12.22 -18.65
C VAL A 174 -12.58 -13.51 -19.26
N LEU A 175 -11.78 -14.58 -19.28
CA LEU A 175 -12.15 -15.84 -19.93
C LEU A 175 -13.34 -16.49 -19.23
N GLY A 176 -13.28 -16.60 -17.90
CA GLY A 176 -14.36 -17.21 -17.12
C GLY A 176 -15.68 -16.46 -17.29
N SER A 177 -15.66 -15.12 -17.20
CA SER A 177 -16.89 -14.31 -17.29
C SER A 177 -17.39 -14.14 -18.73
N PHE A 178 -16.54 -14.35 -19.72
CA PHE A 178 -16.96 -14.40 -21.12
C PHE A 178 -17.77 -15.67 -21.42
N PHE A 179 -17.30 -16.85 -20.99
CA PHE A 179 -17.99 -18.12 -21.28
C PHE A 179 -19.17 -18.42 -20.33
N ILE A 180 -19.05 -18.05 -19.05
CA ILE A 180 -20.03 -18.34 -18.00
C ILE A 180 -20.52 -17.02 -17.38
N LYS A 181 -21.84 -16.81 -17.32
CA LYS A 181 -22.43 -15.58 -16.74
C LYS A 181 -22.04 -15.41 -15.27
N MET A 182 -21.60 -14.20 -14.92
CA MET A 182 -21.22 -13.80 -13.56
C MET A 182 -20.19 -14.73 -12.91
N PHE A 183 -19.35 -15.41 -13.70
CA PHE A 183 -18.39 -16.41 -13.22
C PHE A 183 -17.56 -15.92 -12.03
N TRP A 184 -16.93 -14.75 -12.17
CA TRP A 184 -16.12 -14.16 -11.10
C TRP A 184 -16.94 -13.91 -9.83
N CYS A 185 -18.07 -13.21 -9.95
CA CYS A 185 -18.91 -12.83 -8.83
C CYS A 185 -19.59 -14.04 -8.15
N LYS A 186 -19.77 -15.15 -8.87
CA LYS A 186 -20.47 -16.34 -8.39
C LYS A 186 -19.52 -17.36 -7.72
N TYR A 187 -18.33 -17.54 -8.28
CA TYR A 187 -17.42 -18.65 -7.91
C TYR A 187 -16.06 -18.23 -7.33
N ILE A 188 -15.57 -17.02 -7.63
CA ILE A 188 -14.20 -16.62 -7.26
C ILE A 188 -14.18 -15.47 -6.25
N CYS A 189 -15.09 -14.50 -6.36
CA CYS A 189 -15.02 -13.23 -5.64
C CYS A 189 -15.20 -13.37 -4.10
N PRO A 190 -14.22 -12.95 -3.27
CA PRO A 190 -14.33 -12.94 -1.80
C PRO A 190 -15.49 -12.07 -1.30
N LEU A 191 -15.73 -10.91 -1.92
CA LEU A 191 -16.87 -10.04 -1.59
C LEU A 191 -18.20 -10.78 -1.76
N GLY A 192 -18.29 -11.65 -2.78
CA GLY A 192 -19.47 -12.47 -3.05
C GLY A 192 -19.74 -13.50 -1.95
N ALA A 193 -18.69 -14.15 -1.45
CA ALA A 193 -18.75 -15.10 -0.34
C ALA A 193 -19.10 -14.40 0.98
N LEU A 194 -18.40 -13.31 1.30
CA LEU A 194 -18.63 -12.52 2.51
C LEU A 194 -20.06 -11.96 2.57
N SER A 195 -20.56 -11.46 1.43
CA SER A 195 -21.94 -11.01 1.31
C SER A 195 -22.96 -12.14 1.52
N ASN A 196 -22.65 -13.37 1.14
CA ASN A 196 -23.52 -14.53 1.39
C ASN A 196 -23.55 -14.86 2.88
N ILE A 197 -22.39 -14.86 3.56
CA ILE A 197 -22.32 -15.05 5.02
C ILE A 197 -23.18 -14.02 5.75
N PHE A 198 -23.09 -12.74 5.37
CA PHE A 198 -23.92 -11.69 5.99
C PHE A 198 -25.42 -11.82 5.69
N LYS A 199 -25.83 -12.42 4.57
CA LYS A 199 -27.26 -12.73 4.36
C LYS A 199 -27.78 -13.76 5.36
N TYR A 200 -26.92 -14.65 5.86
CA TYR A 200 -27.20 -15.53 6.99
C TYR A 200 -26.77 -14.89 8.32
N ALA A 201 -27.05 -13.59 8.51
CA ALA A 201 -26.65 -12.80 9.67
C ALA A 201 -26.93 -13.47 11.02
N VAL A 202 -28.07 -14.15 11.17
CA VAL A 202 -28.42 -14.87 12.41
C VAL A 202 -27.41 -15.98 12.70
N THR A 203 -27.06 -16.79 11.70
CA THR A 203 -26.07 -17.85 11.85
C THR A 203 -24.68 -17.29 12.12
N PHE A 204 -24.28 -16.24 11.41
CA PHE A 204 -23.01 -15.56 11.67
C PHE A 204 -22.96 -14.98 13.10
N GLY A 205 -24.04 -14.35 13.57
CA GLY A 205 -24.15 -13.83 14.93
C GLY A 205 -24.06 -14.92 15.99
N VAL A 206 -24.67 -16.10 15.77
CA VAL A 206 -24.52 -17.25 16.65
C VAL A 206 -23.08 -17.74 16.70
N LEU A 207 -22.38 -17.83 15.55
CA LEU A 207 -20.97 -18.23 15.52
C LEU A 207 -20.07 -17.25 16.29
N VAL A 208 -20.27 -15.94 16.10
CA VAL A 208 -19.55 -14.90 16.84
C VAL A 208 -19.87 -14.99 18.35
N GLY A 209 -21.13 -15.20 18.71
CA GLY A 209 -21.55 -15.37 20.11
C GLY A 209 -20.90 -16.59 20.77
N ILE A 210 -20.89 -17.75 20.10
CA ILE A 210 -20.20 -18.95 20.59
C ILE A 210 -18.71 -18.67 20.76
N PHE A 211 -18.06 -18.05 19.77
CA PHE A 211 -16.65 -17.71 19.84
C PHE A 211 -16.33 -16.77 21.01
N ALA A 212 -17.17 -15.76 21.25
CA ALA A 212 -17.03 -14.84 22.37
C ALA A 212 -17.20 -15.55 23.72
N ILE A 213 -18.21 -16.42 23.85
CA ILE A 213 -18.44 -17.22 25.08
C ILE A 213 -17.25 -18.15 25.35
N VAL A 214 -16.73 -18.83 24.32
CA VAL A 214 -15.60 -19.74 24.46
C VAL A 214 -14.33 -19.00 24.91
N ASN A 215 -14.06 -17.82 24.34
CA ASN A 215 -12.93 -17.00 24.75
C ASN A 215 -13.12 -16.41 26.16
N TYR A 216 -14.33 -16.02 26.52
CA TYR A 216 -14.66 -15.55 27.87
C TYR A 216 -14.47 -16.65 28.93
N SER A 217 -14.74 -17.92 28.57
CA SER A 217 -14.50 -19.08 29.43
C SER A 217 -13.01 -19.44 29.61
N GLY A 218 -12.08 -18.68 29.03
CA GLY A 218 -10.63 -18.85 29.23
C GLY A 218 -9.94 -19.85 28.29
N LEU A 219 -10.65 -20.42 27.30
CA LEU A 219 -10.06 -21.36 26.33
C LEU A 219 -9.16 -20.69 25.27
N ALA A 220 -9.13 -19.36 25.23
CA ALA A 220 -8.27 -18.53 24.36
C ALA A 220 -8.17 -19.05 22.90
N VAL A 221 -9.33 -19.29 22.28
CA VAL A 221 -9.41 -19.86 20.94
C VAL A 221 -9.03 -18.82 19.88
N SER A 222 -8.10 -19.18 19.01
CA SER A 222 -7.65 -18.31 17.91
C SER A 222 -8.80 -17.89 16.98
N TRP A 223 -8.76 -16.64 16.52
CA TRP A 223 -9.69 -16.07 15.54
C TRP A 223 -9.79 -16.88 14.24
N ILE A 224 -8.75 -17.66 13.90
CA ILE A 224 -8.72 -18.54 12.72
C ILE A 224 -9.87 -19.54 12.76
N TYR A 225 -10.25 -20.04 13.95
CA TYR A 225 -11.36 -20.98 14.09
C TYR A 225 -12.72 -20.34 13.80
N LEU A 226 -12.92 -19.08 14.21
CA LEU A 226 -14.12 -18.32 13.84
C LEU A 226 -14.19 -18.10 12.33
N LEU A 227 -13.06 -17.74 11.71
CA LEU A 227 -12.98 -17.55 10.26
C LEU A 227 -13.29 -18.86 9.52
N ALA A 228 -12.67 -19.97 9.92
CA ALA A 228 -12.90 -21.29 9.33
C ALA A 228 -14.36 -21.74 9.50
N ALA A 229 -14.94 -21.55 10.70
CA ALA A 229 -16.34 -21.87 10.93
C ALA A 229 -17.26 -21.00 10.06
N ALA A 230 -17.00 -19.70 9.95
CA ALA A 230 -17.80 -18.79 9.14
C ALA A 230 -17.76 -19.13 7.64
N THR A 231 -16.58 -19.50 7.10
CA THR A 231 -16.46 -19.87 5.68
C THR A 231 -17.08 -21.24 5.39
N ILE A 232 -16.87 -22.24 6.26
CA ILE A 232 -17.43 -23.59 6.09
C ILE A 232 -18.95 -23.55 6.23
N VAL A 233 -19.48 -22.97 7.31
CA VAL A 233 -20.94 -22.86 7.53
C VAL A 233 -21.58 -22.00 6.45
N GLY A 234 -20.93 -20.90 6.03
CA GLY A 234 -21.41 -20.07 4.94
C GLY A 234 -21.54 -20.84 3.62
N TYR A 235 -20.55 -21.66 3.27
CA TYR A 235 -20.59 -22.53 2.10
C TYR A 235 -21.74 -23.56 2.17
N PHE A 236 -21.88 -24.24 3.31
CA PHE A 236 -22.97 -25.21 3.49
C PHE A 236 -24.35 -24.54 3.43
N TRP A 237 -24.52 -23.37 4.04
CA TRP A 237 -25.77 -22.60 3.97
C TRP A 237 -26.12 -22.14 2.57
N GLU A 238 -25.15 -21.68 1.79
CA GLU A 238 -25.38 -21.32 0.40
C GLU A 238 -25.86 -22.52 -0.43
N ILE A 239 -25.35 -23.73 -0.17
CA ILE A 239 -25.69 -24.93 -0.94
C ILE A 239 -27.00 -25.58 -0.51
N ILE A 240 -27.20 -25.71 0.80
CA ILE A 240 -28.34 -26.46 1.35
C ILE A 240 -29.58 -25.56 1.43
N PHE A 241 -29.39 -24.28 1.77
CA PHE A 241 -30.47 -23.33 1.98
C PHE A 241 -30.28 -22.06 1.14
N PRO A 242 -30.34 -22.14 -0.20
CA PRO A 242 -30.11 -21.00 -1.10
C PRO A 242 -31.13 -19.86 -0.94
N GLU A 243 -32.22 -20.09 -0.21
CA GLU A 243 -33.24 -19.10 0.14
C GLU A 243 -33.20 -18.74 1.63
N PRO A 244 -32.45 -17.70 2.04
CA PRO A 244 -32.45 -17.23 3.42
C PRO A 244 -33.86 -16.83 3.90
N LYS A 245 -34.18 -17.21 5.14
CA LYS A 245 -35.51 -17.01 5.74
C LYS A 245 -35.77 -15.55 6.12
N PHE A 246 -34.84 -14.94 6.84
CA PHE A 246 -35.01 -13.61 7.45
C PHE A 246 -34.60 -12.46 6.52
N PHE A 247 -33.37 -12.47 6.05
CA PHE A 247 -32.78 -11.40 5.24
C PHE A 247 -32.64 -11.81 3.77
N PRO A 248 -32.64 -10.85 2.81
CA PRO A 248 -32.84 -9.41 2.97
C PRO A 248 -34.32 -9.03 3.16
N LEU A 249 -34.59 -7.85 3.72
CA LEU A 249 -35.96 -7.34 3.94
C LEU A 249 -36.64 -6.95 2.62
N LEU A 250 -35.88 -6.34 1.70
CA LEU A 250 -36.35 -5.95 0.38
C LEU A 250 -36.20 -7.12 -0.61
N LYS A 251 -37.30 -7.51 -1.26
CA LYS A 251 -37.36 -8.65 -2.19
C LYS A 251 -38.07 -8.26 -3.48
N VAL A 252 -37.82 -9.01 -4.55
CA VAL A 252 -38.59 -8.90 -5.80
C VAL A 252 -39.84 -9.77 -5.67
N ASN A 253 -41.01 -9.17 -5.88
CA ASN A 253 -42.30 -9.86 -5.83
C ASN A 253 -42.94 -9.88 -7.23
N ARG A 254 -43.46 -11.06 -7.59
CA ARG A 254 -44.22 -11.34 -8.81
C ARG A 254 -45.73 -11.31 -8.50
N SER A 255 -46.48 -10.55 -9.28
CA SER A 255 -47.95 -10.62 -9.32
C SER A 255 -48.36 -11.75 -10.27
N THR A 256 -49.07 -12.74 -9.74
CA THR A 256 -49.61 -13.85 -10.52
C THR A 256 -50.72 -13.39 -11.47
N GLU A 257 -51.49 -12.36 -11.08
CA GLU A 257 -52.57 -11.80 -11.90
C GLU A 257 -52.08 -11.06 -13.15
N LYS A 258 -50.96 -10.34 -13.04
CA LYS A 258 -50.42 -9.54 -14.17
C LYS A 258 -49.44 -10.31 -15.04
N CYS A 259 -48.84 -11.37 -14.52
CA CYS A 259 -47.81 -12.13 -15.22
C CYS A 259 -48.44 -13.05 -16.26
N ASN A 260 -47.79 -13.17 -17.42
CA ASN A 260 -48.19 -14.06 -18.50
C ASN A 260 -47.17 -15.19 -18.77
N ASP A 261 -46.36 -15.53 -17.75
CA ASP A 261 -45.37 -16.62 -17.77
C ASP A 261 -44.41 -16.65 -18.99
N CYS A 262 -44.11 -15.49 -19.56
CA CYS A 262 -43.25 -15.39 -20.76
C CYS A 262 -41.76 -15.70 -20.54
N GLY A 263 -41.30 -15.91 -19.30
CA GLY A 263 -39.91 -16.28 -18.98
C GLY A 263 -38.83 -15.21 -19.22
N VAL A 264 -39.17 -14.05 -19.79
CA VAL A 264 -38.20 -13.00 -20.17
C VAL A 264 -37.40 -12.50 -18.96
N CYS A 265 -38.03 -12.37 -17.79
CA CYS A 265 -37.39 -11.91 -16.56
C CYS A 265 -36.30 -12.87 -16.06
N ALA A 266 -36.47 -14.18 -16.22
CA ALA A 266 -35.46 -15.17 -15.85
C ALA A 266 -34.29 -15.16 -16.84
N LYS A 267 -34.58 -15.07 -18.14
CA LYS A 267 -33.54 -14.94 -19.19
C LYS A 267 -32.67 -13.69 -19.01
N LYS A 268 -33.24 -12.60 -18.49
CA LYS A 268 -32.54 -11.33 -18.23
C LYS A 268 -31.89 -11.23 -16.86
N CYS A 269 -32.10 -12.20 -15.96
CA CYS A 269 -31.41 -12.20 -14.67
C CYS A 269 -29.91 -12.48 -14.86
N PRO A 270 -28.99 -11.61 -14.39
CA PRO A 270 -27.54 -11.84 -14.53
C PRO A 270 -27.07 -13.14 -13.89
N TYR A 271 -27.73 -13.57 -12.81
CA TYR A 271 -27.42 -14.79 -12.05
C TYR A 271 -28.26 -16.01 -12.49
N SER A 272 -29.00 -15.91 -13.59
CA SER A 272 -29.85 -16.99 -14.12
C SER A 272 -30.84 -17.54 -13.08
N ILE A 273 -31.38 -16.67 -12.22
CA ILE A 273 -32.40 -17.03 -11.23
C ILE A 273 -33.74 -17.19 -11.96
N ASN A 274 -34.50 -18.24 -11.64
CA ASN A 274 -35.84 -18.49 -12.18
C ASN A 274 -36.89 -17.55 -11.55
N VAL A 275 -36.74 -16.24 -11.80
CA VAL A 275 -37.64 -15.18 -11.29
C VAL A 275 -39.08 -15.37 -11.77
N ASP A 276 -39.24 -15.99 -12.94
CA ASP A 276 -40.53 -16.36 -13.51
C ASP A 276 -41.25 -17.43 -12.70
N LYS A 277 -40.56 -18.37 -12.03
CA LYS A 277 -41.21 -19.52 -11.37
C LYS A 277 -41.61 -19.30 -9.92
N VAL A 278 -41.18 -18.19 -9.32
CA VAL A 278 -41.37 -17.92 -7.89
C VAL A 278 -42.20 -16.67 -7.65
N LYS A 279 -43.06 -16.70 -6.61
CA LYS A 279 -43.85 -15.53 -6.19
C LYS A 279 -42.96 -14.43 -5.59
N THR A 280 -41.95 -14.82 -4.82
CA THR A 280 -41.00 -13.92 -4.18
C THR A 280 -39.59 -14.45 -4.39
N VAL A 281 -38.70 -13.63 -4.94
CA VAL A 281 -37.29 -14.01 -5.15
C VAL A 281 -36.54 -13.91 -3.82
N LYS A 282 -36.13 -15.05 -3.27
CA LYS A 282 -35.35 -15.15 -2.03
C LYS A 282 -33.91 -15.62 -2.24
N HIS A 283 -33.54 -15.99 -3.46
CA HIS A 283 -32.25 -16.59 -3.77
C HIS A 283 -31.07 -15.73 -3.29
N VAL A 284 -30.07 -16.35 -2.65
CA VAL A 284 -28.92 -15.71 -2.00
C VAL A 284 -28.05 -14.89 -2.98
N ASP A 285 -28.05 -15.24 -4.27
CA ASP A 285 -27.34 -14.47 -5.30
C ASP A 285 -28.08 -13.23 -5.81
N CYS A 286 -29.35 -13.01 -5.44
CA CYS A 286 -30.09 -11.84 -5.91
C CYS A 286 -29.44 -10.54 -5.40
N THR A 287 -29.06 -9.63 -6.30
CA THR A 287 -28.43 -8.32 -5.99
C THR A 287 -29.41 -7.14 -5.99
N LEU A 288 -30.71 -7.40 -6.20
CA LEU A 288 -31.73 -6.37 -6.40
C LEU A 288 -31.40 -5.37 -7.53
N CYS A 289 -30.68 -5.81 -8.57
CA CYS A 289 -30.29 -4.94 -9.69
C CYS A 289 -31.45 -4.46 -10.58
N GLY A 290 -32.64 -5.05 -10.45
CA GLY A 290 -33.86 -4.61 -11.14
C GLY A 290 -33.96 -4.99 -12.62
N GLU A 291 -33.03 -5.79 -13.16
CA GLU A 291 -33.06 -6.17 -14.59
C GLU A 291 -34.27 -7.04 -14.97
N CYS A 292 -34.73 -7.87 -14.04
CA CYS A 292 -35.98 -8.64 -14.20
C CYS A 292 -37.22 -7.73 -14.23
N ILE A 293 -37.23 -6.64 -13.45
CA ILE A 293 -38.32 -5.67 -13.41
C ILE A 293 -38.32 -4.81 -14.68
N SER A 294 -37.15 -4.33 -15.11
CA SER A 294 -37.02 -3.46 -16.29
C SER A 294 -37.35 -4.18 -17.60
N SER A 295 -37.10 -5.48 -17.66
CA SER A 295 -37.40 -6.31 -18.84
C SER A 295 -38.84 -6.85 -18.88
N CYS A 296 -39.60 -6.70 -17.80
CA CYS A 296 -40.99 -7.15 -17.75
C CYS A 296 -41.87 -6.31 -18.70
N ASN A 297 -42.59 -6.99 -19.59
CA ASN A 297 -43.53 -6.38 -20.55
C ASN A 297 -44.92 -6.11 -19.95
N LYS A 298 -45.27 -6.77 -18.85
CA LYS A 298 -46.56 -6.63 -18.14
C LYS A 298 -46.47 -5.85 -16.82
N ASP A 299 -45.28 -5.34 -16.49
CA ASP A 299 -44.98 -4.69 -15.20
C ASP A 299 -45.49 -5.51 -13.98
N ALA A 300 -45.37 -6.84 -14.07
CA ALA A 300 -45.83 -7.80 -13.07
C ALA A 300 -44.84 -8.00 -11.92
N LEU A 301 -43.65 -7.40 -11.99
CA LEU A 301 -42.58 -7.51 -10.99
C LEU A 301 -42.37 -6.16 -10.30
N THR A 302 -42.20 -6.16 -8.97
CA THR A 302 -41.92 -4.96 -8.18
C THR A 302 -40.94 -5.26 -7.04
N PHE A 303 -40.25 -4.24 -6.53
CA PHE A 303 -39.54 -4.35 -5.26
C PHE A 303 -40.53 -4.13 -4.11
N GLY A 304 -40.62 -5.08 -3.18
CA GLY A 304 -41.57 -5.00 -2.07
C GLY A 304 -43.02 -5.01 -2.57
N ARG A 305 -43.86 -4.07 -2.07
CA ARG A 305 -45.31 -4.04 -2.34
C ARG A 305 -45.76 -2.90 -3.26
N LYS A 306 -44.96 -1.84 -3.46
CA LYS A 306 -45.36 -0.61 -4.18
C LYS A 306 -44.54 -0.41 -5.45
N LYS A 307 -45.17 0.09 -6.53
CA LYS A 307 -44.47 0.44 -7.79
C LYS A 307 -43.43 1.56 -7.61
N SER A 308 -43.65 2.50 -6.69
CA SER A 308 -42.71 3.60 -6.40
C SER A 308 -41.37 3.10 -5.85
N PHE A 309 -41.30 1.89 -5.30
CA PHE A 309 -40.07 1.31 -4.78
C PHE A 309 -39.09 0.87 -5.87
N ARG A 310 -39.38 1.09 -7.16
CA ARG A 310 -38.44 0.74 -8.25
C ARG A 310 -37.07 1.42 -8.12
N TRP A 311 -37.04 2.63 -7.56
CA TRP A 311 -35.80 3.40 -7.39
C TRP A 311 -35.14 3.20 -6.03
N LEU A 312 -35.84 2.55 -5.10
CA LEU A 312 -35.41 2.40 -3.72
C LEU A 312 -34.02 1.75 -3.59
N PRO A 313 -33.68 0.65 -4.30
CA PRO A 313 -32.34 0.06 -4.18
C PRO A 313 -31.20 1.01 -4.60
N ALA A 314 -31.42 1.81 -5.64
CA ALA A 314 -30.42 2.77 -6.11
C ALA A 314 -30.24 3.94 -5.12
N ILE A 315 -31.34 4.49 -4.60
CA ILE A 315 -31.31 5.54 -3.58
C ILE A 315 -30.62 5.03 -2.31
N LEU A 316 -30.97 3.83 -1.84
CA LEU A 316 -30.33 3.20 -0.68
C LEU A 316 -28.83 3.01 -0.91
N THR A 317 -28.42 2.64 -2.12
CA THR A 317 -26.98 2.50 -2.44
C THR A 317 -26.24 3.83 -2.25
N VAL A 318 -26.79 4.93 -2.77
CA VAL A 318 -26.19 6.27 -2.63
C VAL A 318 -26.17 6.74 -1.19
N VAL A 319 -27.28 6.56 -0.47
CA VAL A 319 -27.40 6.96 0.94
C VAL A 319 -26.43 6.18 1.82
N LEU A 320 -26.32 4.85 1.65
CA LEU A 320 -25.37 4.03 2.40
C LEU A 320 -23.92 4.41 2.08
N PHE A 321 -23.60 4.63 0.79
CA PHE A 321 -22.25 5.04 0.40
C PHE A 321 -21.87 6.42 0.97
N ALA A 322 -22.79 7.40 0.92
CA ALA A 322 -22.58 8.72 1.50
C ALA A 322 -22.45 8.67 3.03
N ALA A 323 -23.29 7.86 3.70
CA ALA A 323 -23.21 7.66 5.15
C ALA A 323 -21.87 7.03 5.57
N ALA A 324 -21.36 6.06 4.80
CA ALA A 324 -20.06 5.45 5.05
C ALA A 324 -18.91 6.46 4.94
N LEU A 325 -18.92 7.31 3.91
CA LEU A 325 -17.92 8.37 3.75
C LEU A 325 -17.99 9.38 4.91
N TYR A 326 -19.19 9.82 5.26
CA TYR A 326 -19.40 10.75 6.36
C TYR A 326 -18.89 10.18 7.69
N MET A 327 -19.27 8.95 8.04
CA MET A 327 -18.79 8.30 9.27
C MET A 327 -17.27 8.09 9.27
N GLY A 328 -16.67 7.82 8.11
CA GLY A 328 -15.22 7.73 7.95
C GLY A 328 -14.46 9.03 8.28
N THR A 329 -15.13 10.19 8.23
CA THR A 329 -14.53 11.48 8.62
C THR A 329 -14.64 11.79 10.11
N LEU A 330 -15.52 11.09 10.84
CA LEU A 330 -15.77 11.38 12.26
C LEU A 330 -14.76 10.74 13.20
N TRP A 331 -14.16 9.62 12.80
CA TRP A 331 -13.26 8.84 13.65
C TRP A 331 -11.91 8.60 12.98
N GLU A 332 -10.86 8.61 13.81
CA GLU A 332 -9.50 8.25 13.42
C GLU A 332 -8.99 7.20 14.40
N LEU A 333 -8.49 6.08 13.88
CA LEU A 333 -7.90 5.00 14.65
C LEU A 333 -6.38 5.04 14.45
N PRO A 334 -5.58 4.70 15.47
CA PRO A 334 -4.14 4.56 15.31
C PRO A 334 -3.81 3.36 14.41
N THR A 335 -2.78 3.50 13.57
CA THR A 335 -2.30 2.44 12.67
C THR A 335 -1.67 1.29 13.44
N ILE A 336 -0.95 1.59 14.51
CA ILE A 336 -0.57 0.64 15.56
C ILE A 336 -0.81 1.33 16.90
N ASP A 337 -1.22 0.57 17.91
CA ASP A 337 -1.19 0.98 19.31
C ASP A 337 -0.58 -0.16 20.13
N MET A 338 0.69 0.00 20.48
CA MET A 338 1.48 -1.05 21.11
C MET A 338 2.07 -0.54 22.41
N LYS A 339 1.96 -1.35 23.46
CA LYS A 339 2.66 -1.15 24.73
C LYS A 339 3.50 -2.39 25.04
N TRP A 340 4.71 -2.18 25.53
CA TRP A 340 5.67 -3.21 25.91
C TRP A 340 6.16 -2.99 27.35
N GLY A 341 6.90 -3.96 27.88
CA GLY A 341 7.34 -3.98 29.28
C GLY A 341 6.27 -4.42 30.28
N ASP A 342 6.58 -4.31 31.57
CA ASP A 342 5.71 -4.77 32.66
C ASP A 342 4.41 -3.97 32.75
N LYS A 343 3.28 -4.68 32.78
CA LYS A 343 1.93 -4.09 32.85
C LYS A 343 1.71 -3.22 34.10
N THR A 344 2.48 -3.45 35.16
CA THR A 344 2.43 -2.64 36.39
C THR A 344 2.97 -1.23 36.20
N LYS A 345 3.85 -1.01 35.21
CA LYS A 345 4.36 0.33 34.84
C LYS A 345 3.43 1.09 33.88
N HIS A 346 2.38 0.45 33.36
CA HIS A 346 1.50 1.07 32.35
C HIS A 346 0.54 2.12 32.92
N SER A 347 0.29 2.13 34.23
CA SER A 347 -0.60 3.10 34.88
C SER A 347 0.04 4.47 35.12
N THR A 348 1.36 4.58 34.99
CA THR A 348 2.15 5.81 35.24
C THR A 348 2.80 6.36 33.98
N LEU A 349 2.39 5.90 32.79
CA LEU A 349 2.98 6.35 31.54
C LEU A 349 2.40 7.72 31.14
N GLU A 350 3.30 8.64 30.86
CA GLU A 350 2.99 9.91 30.21
C GLU A 350 3.10 9.77 28.69
N VAL A 351 2.49 10.70 27.96
CA VAL A 351 2.45 10.68 26.50
C VAL A 351 3.15 11.92 25.97
N VAL A 352 4.12 11.73 25.08
CA VAL A 352 4.68 12.82 24.27
C VAL A 352 4.21 12.65 22.82
N GLN A 353 3.69 13.72 22.24
CA GLN A 353 3.32 13.76 20.83
C GLN A 353 4.52 14.18 19.99
N ILE A 354 4.76 13.44 18.91
CA ILE A 354 5.81 13.70 17.93
C ILE A 354 5.14 13.93 16.59
N ASP A 355 5.22 15.16 16.10
CA ASP A 355 4.63 15.60 14.85
C ASP A 355 5.62 15.51 13.69
N GLY A 356 5.10 15.55 12.45
CA GLY A 356 5.91 15.67 11.25
C GLY A 356 6.61 14.39 10.80
N LEU A 357 6.20 13.21 11.28
CA LEU A 357 6.79 11.90 10.95
C LEU A 357 6.41 11.42 9.53
N ARG A 358 6.84 12.16 8.50
CA ARG A 358 6.52 11.92 7.08
C ARG A 358 7.04 10.58 6.55
N SER A 359 8.02 9.96 7.19
CA SER A 359 8.52 8.63 6.85
C SER A 359 7.65 7.50 7.39
N VAL A 360 6.76 7.77 8.34
CA VAL A 360 5.79 6.81 8.89
C VAL A 360 4.49 6.86 8.06
N LYS A 361 4.43 6.03 7.02
CA LYS A 361 3.37 6.05 5.99
C LYS A 361 2.39 4.89 6.04
N CYS A 362 2.74 3.80 6.73
CA CYS A 362 1.88 2.62 6.84
C CYS A 362 2.31 1.73 8.02
N TYR A 363 1.69 0.55 8.15
CA TYR A 363 2.02 -0.44 9.17
C TYR A 363 3.52 -0.78 9.21
N GLY A 364 4.15 -1.13 8.08
CA GLY A 364 5.57 -1.52 8.04
C GLY A 364 6.52 -0.43 8.56
N SER A 365 6.32 0.83 8.14
CA SER A 365 7.09 1.96 8.66
C SER A 365 6.77 2.29 10.13
N SER A 366 5.52 2.05 10.57
CA SER A 366 5.13 2.23 11.97
C SER A 366 5.79 1.19 12.87
N MET A 367 5.88 -0.06 12.41
CA MET A 367 6.59 -1.13 13.11
C MET A 367 8.09 -0.88 13.16
N ALA A 368 8.70 -0.36 12.09
CA ALA A 368 10.10 0.04 12.10
C ALA A 368 10.37 1.17 13.12
N PHE A 369 9.47 2.15 13.20
CA PHE A 369 9.55 3.23 14.20
C PHE A 369 9.35 2.69 15.63
N SER A 370 8.39 1.80 15.85
CA SER A 370 8.19 1.09 17.12
C SER A 370 9.44 0.32 17.55
N ALA A 371 10.08 -0.41 16.65
CA ALA A 371 11.31 -1.15 16.92
C ALA A 371 12.51 -0.23 17.25
N GLN A 372 12.53 1.00 16.73
CA GLN A 372 13.51 2.02 17.13
C GLN A 372 13.24 2.49 18.57
N LEU A 373 11.98 2.80 18.89
CA LEU A 373 11.56 3.25 20.23
C LEU A 373 11.78 2.20 21.32
N GLN A 374 11.62 0.92 21.01
CA GLN A 374 11.88 -0.18 21.96
C GLN A 374 13.33 -0.23 22.47
N LYS A 375 14.28 0.39 21.74
CA LYS A 375 15.69 0.47 22.16
C LYS A 375 15.96 1.60 23.13
N ILE A 376 14.99 2.51 23.33
CA ILE A 376 15.14 3.68 24.18
C ILE A 376 14.70 3.33 25.61
N PRO A 377 15.60 3.41 26.61
CA PRO A 377 15.23 3.22 28.01
C PRO A 377 14.16 4.24 28.44
N GLY A 378 13.16 3.78 29.20
CA GLY A 378 12.07 4.63 29.67
C GLY A 378 10.89 4.76 28.70
N VAL A 379 10.97 4.24 27.48
CA VAL A 379 9.84 4.19 26.53
C VAL A 379 9.17 2.83 26.58
N TYR A 380 7.85 2.83 26.71
CA TYR A 380 7.04 1.63 26.95
C TYR A 380 5.87 1.46 25.98
N GLY A 381 5.72 2.34 24.99
CA GLY A 381 4.71 2.16 23.96
C GLY A 381 4.74 3.22 22.86
N VAL A 382 4.02 2.97 21.79
CA VAL A 382 3.73 3.95 20.74
C VAL A 382 2.37 3.71 20.09
N ALA A 383 1.65 4.79 19.82
CA ALA A 383 0.52 4.82 18.91
C ALA A 383 0.84 5.71 17.71
N THR A 384 0.70 5.22 16.48
CA THR A 384 1.00 6.01 15.27
C THR A 384 -0.27 6.39 14.50
N PHE A 385 -0.32 7.63 14.02
CA PHE A 385 -1.42 8.22 13.26
C PHE A 385 -0.91 8.67 11.90
N VAL A 386 -0.83 7.74 10.96
CA VAL A 386 -0.24 7.94 9.62
C VAL A 386 -0.86 9.11 8.85
N LYS A 387 -2.19 9.27 8.89
CA LYS A 387 -2.91 10.31 8.13
C LYS A 387 -2.51 11.72 8.56
N LYS A 388 -2.18 11.91 9.84
CA LYS A 388 -1.68 13.17 10.40
C LYS A 388 -0.14 13.24 10.45
N SER A 389 0.55 12.14 10.17
CA SER A 389 2.00 12.01 10.36
C SER A 389 2.42 12.30 11.81
N VAL A 390 1.65 11.78 12.78
CA VAL A 390 1.86 11.97 14.22
C VAL A 390 2.12 10.62 14.89
N ALA A 391 2.94 10.60 15.94
CA ALA A 391 3.02 9.47 16.85
C ALA A 391 2.92 9.94 18.30
N GLU A 392 2.15 9.20 19.10
CA GLU A 392 2.08 9.34 20.54
C GLU A 392 3.00 8.29 21.17
N VAL A 393 4.05 8.74 21.86
CA VAL A 393 5.03 7.87 22.51
C VAL A 393 4.73 7.81 24.00
N TYR A 394 4.51 6.60 24.51
CA TYR A 394 4.25 6.35 25.93
C TYR A 394 5.58 6.13 26.67
N TYR A 395 5.87 6.96 27.66
CA TYR A 395 7.14 6.93 28.38
C TYR A 395 6.96 7.16 29.88
N ASN A 396 7.99 6.81 30.66
CA ASN A 396 8.04 7.06 32.10
C ASN A 396 8.93 8.28 32.37
N SER A 397 8.35 9.35 32.94
CA SER A 397 9.03 10.61 33.25
C SER A 397 10.14 10.48 34.30
N SER A 398 10.16 9.40 35.08
CA SER A 398 11.26 9.10 36.02
C SER A 398 12.49 8.50 35.34
N GLU A 399 12.35 7.92 34.13
CA GLU A 399 13.43 7.21 33.43
C GLU A 399 13.96 7.99 32.22
N THR A 400 13.10 8.79 31.57
CA THR A 400 13.46 9.58 30.38
C THR A 400 12.61 10.85 30.27
N THR A 401 13.04 11.76 29.40
CA THR A 401 12.36 13.04 29.12
C THR A 401 11.95 13.14 27.66
N PRO A 402 10.95 13.97 27.31
CA PRO A 402 10.58 14.24 25.91
C PRO A 402 11.75 14.60 25.00
N ASP A 403 12.64 15.48 25.47
CA ASP A 403 13.79 15.94 24.69
C ASP A 403 14.81 14.83 24.44
N LYS A 404 15.02 13.96 25.42
CA LYS A 404 15.90 12.79 25.28
C LYS A 404 15.30 11.76 24.32
N ILE A 405 13.98 11.60 24.31
CA ILE A 405 13.30 10.74 23.34
C ILE A 405 13.50 11.32 21.94
N LYS A 406 13.23 12.61 21.73
CA LYS A 406 13.43 13.32 20.46
C LYS A 406 14.86 13.17 19.94
N GLU A 407 15.85 13.33 20.82
CA GLU A 407 17.27 13.13 20.50
C GLU A 407 17.55 11.72 19.98
N LEU A 408 17.06 10.70 20.69
CA LEU A 408 17.35 9.31 20.38
C LEU A 408 16.58 8.77 19.17
N ILE A 409 15.45 9.39 18.81
CA ILE A 409 14.74 9.06 17.56
C ILE A 409 15.32 9.78 16.35
N TYR A 410 15.99 10.92 16.55
CA TYR A 410 16.46 11.76 15.46
C TYR A 410 17.58 11.07 14.68
N VAL A 411 17.45 11.09 13.36
CA VAL A 411 18.47 10.57 12.45
C VAL A 411 19.00 11.75 11.65
N PRO A 412 20.26 12.17 11.89
CA PRO A 412 20.92 13.18 11.08
C PRO A 412 20.84 12.83 9.60
N ALA A 413 20.46 13.82 8.79
CA ALA A 413 20.30 13.65 7.36
C ALA A 413 21.03 14.75 6.61
N LYS A 414 21.42 14.41 5.39
CA LYS A 414 22.16 15.30 4.50
C LYS A 414 21.63 15.17 3.10
N PHE A 415 21.60 16.29 2.39
CA PHE A 415 21.11 16.36 1.03
C PHE A 415 22.05 17.21 0.18
N LYS A 416 22.67 16.57 -0.80
CA LYS A 416 23.51 17.25 -1.78
C LYS A 416 22.64 17.87 -2.89
N ILE A 417 22.70 19.18 -3.02
CA ILE A 417 21.99 19.96 -4.05
C ILE A 417 22.80 19.97 -5.35
N ALA A 418 24.08 20.35 -5.26
CA ALA A 418 25.00 20.46 -6.38
C ALA A 418 26.45 20.17 -5.94
N THR A 419 27.31 19.84 -6.90
CA THR A 419 28.75 19.69 -6.64
C THR A 419 29.44 21.04 -6.80
N PRO A 420 30.19 21.55 -5.79
CA PRO A 420 30.99 22.76 -5.94
C PRO A 420 32.02 22.63 -7.09
N PRO A 421 32.37 23.73 -7.77
CA PRO A 421 33.41 23.72 -8.80
C PRO A 421 34.79 23.44 -8.20
N ALA A 422 35.72 22.89 -8.99
CA ALA A 422 37.06 22.55 -8.52
C ALA A 422 37.79 23.77 -7.92
N GLY A 423 38.45 23.59 -6.78
CA GLY A 423 39.12 24.67 -6.04
C GLY A 423 38.20 25.65 -5.32
N ALA A 424 36.88 25.43 -5.32
CA ALA A 424 35.94 26.29 -4.60
C ALA A 424 36.12 26.20 -3.08
N VAL A 425 35.98 27.35 -2.43
CA VAL A 425 35.71 27.44 -0.99
C VAL A 425 34.19 27.46 -0.81
N VAL A 426 33.69 26.70 0.15
CA VAL A 426 32.25 26.58 0.43
C VAL A 426 31.91 27.34 1.70
N LYS A 427 30.93 28.24 1.60
CA LYS A 427 30.37 28.98 2.74
C LYS A 427 29.37 28.11 3.49
N VAL A 428 29.43 28.11 4.81
CA VAL A 428 28.53 27.37 5.70
C VAL A 428 27.75 28.37 6.54
N VAL A 429 26.43 28.38 6.34
CA VAL A 429 25.48 29.18 7.13
C VAL A 429 24.69 28.23 8.02
N THR A 430 24.61 28.55 9.31
CA THR A 430 23.88 27.74 10.29
C THR A 430 22.56 28.41 10.63
N ILE A 431 21.47 27.68 10.48
CA ILE A 431 20.13 28.12 10.89
C ILE A 431 19.53 27.18 11.93
N ARG A 432 18.56 27.70 12.68
CA ARG A 432 17.78 27.00 13.68
C ARG A 432 16.35 26.83 13.17
N THR A 433 15.85 25.59 13.21
CA THR A 433 14.52 25.26 12.68
C THR A 433 13.72 24.37 13.63
N GLU A 434 12.40 24.44 13.53
CA GLU A 434 11.45 23.54 14.20
C GLU A 434 10.62 22.74 13.18
N LYS A 435 9.92 21.70 13.64
CA LYS A 435 9.07 20.81 12.82
C LYS A 435 9.80 20.06 11.70
N MET A 436 11.09 19.80 11.88
CA MET A 436 11.98 19.11 10.93
C MET A 436 12.60 17.82 11.52
N TYR A 437 11.80 17.02 12.20
CA TYR A 437 12.28 15.87 12.97
C TYR A 437 12.28 14.54 12.20
N ASP A 438 11.76 14.51 10.96
CA ASP A 438 11.79 13.31 10.12
C ASP A 438 13.04 13.25 9.24
N LYS A 439 13.58 12.05 9.05
CA LYS A 439 14.76 11.80 8.21
C LYS A 439 14.62 12.25 6.75
N MET A 440 13.39 12.45 6.26
CA MET A 440 13.12 12.92 4.90
C MET A 440 13.05 14.45 4.81
N ASP A 441 12.85 15.16 5.92
CA ASP A 441 12.65 16.61 5.92
C ASP A 441 13.83 17.37 5.30
N PRO A 442 15.11 17.01 5.55
CA PRO A 442 16.24 17.69 4.91
C PRO A 442 16.28 17.50 3.39
N ASN A 443 15.73 16.40 2.87
CA ASN A 443 15.61 16.20 1.43
C ASN A 443 14.56 17.13 0.83
N TYR A 444 13.44 17.35 1.52
CA TYR A 444 12.41 18.29 1.07
C TYR A 444 12.93 19.72 1.10
N LEU A 445 13.58 20.13 2.19
CA LEU A 445 14.21 21.45 2.27
C LEU A 445 15.27 21.63 1.17
N GLY A 446 16.13 20.63 0.97
CA GLY A 446 17.15 20.68 -0.07
C GLY A 446 16.58 20.78 -1.50
N LEU A 447 15.43 20.16 -1.76
CA LEU A 447 14.72 20.32 -3.03
C LEU A 447 14.13 21.73 -3.21
N GLN A 448 13.68 22.39 -2.13
CA GLN A 448 13.23 23.78 -2.19
C GLN A 448 14.38 24.71 -2.61
N PHE A 449 15.56 24.54 -2.01
CA PHE A 449 16.76 25.31 -2.39
C PHE A 449 17.26 25.00 -3.81
N ARG A 450 17.11 23.76 -4.29
CA ARG A 450 17.51 23.38 -5.66
C ARG A 450 16.74 24.12 -6.74
N ASN A 451 15.47 24.40 -6.50
CA ASN A 451 14.56 24.95 -7.53
C ASN A 451 14.70 26.47 -7.74
N ASP A 452 15.53 27.17 -6.96
CA ASP A 452 15.65 28.63 -6.98
C ASP A 452 16.80 29.18 -7.86
N GLY A 453 17.64 28.31 -8.44
CA GLY A 453 18.72 28.72 -9.35
C GLY A 453 19.91 29.45 -8.68
N LYS A 454 19.87 29.68 -7.36
CA LYS A 454 20.99 30.18 -6.54
C LYS A 454 22.06 29.11 -6.32
N ALA A 455 23.28 29.54 -6.00
CA ALA A 455 24.43 28.65 -5.87
C ALA A 455 24.51 27.93 -4.50
N TYR A 456 23.53 27.06 -4.22
CA TYR A 456 23.52 26.18 -3.06
C TYR A 456 24.10 24.80 -3.39
N TYR A 457 24.96 24.28 -2.53
CA TYR A 457 25.67 23.02 -2.72
C TYR A 457 25.06 21.87 -1.91
N GLY A 458 24.55 22.10 -0.69
CA GLY A 458 23.94 21.05 0.09
C GLY A 458 23.42 21.50 1.45
N ILE A 459 22.82 20.55 2.16
CA ILE A 459 22.28 20.74 3.51
C ILE A 459 22.70 19.56 4.38
N GLU A 460 22.94 19.82 5.65
CA GLU A 460 23.19 18.81 6.68
C GLU A 460 22.46 19.21 7.96
N THR A 461 21.89 18.23 8.65
CA THR A 461 21.19 18.47 9.90
C THR A 461 21.85 17.77 11.08
N GLU A 462 21.76 18.42 12.23
CA GLU A 462 22.27 17.91 13.51
C GLU A 462 21.21 18.12 14.58
N TYR A 463 21.06 17.13 15.46
CA TYR A 463 20.10 17.23 16.55
C TYR A 463 20.46 18.38 17.49
N ALA A 464 19.52 19.29 17.68
CA ALA A 464 19.50 20.30 18.71
C ALA A 464 18.04 20.73 18.92
N CYS A 465 17.75 21.43 20.01
CA CYS A 465 16.43 22.01 20.26
C CYS A 465 16.61 23.53 20.44
N PRO A 466 16.34 24.36 19.41
CA PRO A 466 15.88 24.02 18.06
C PRO A 466 16.93 23.37 17.16
N LEU A 467 16.47 22.64 16.12
CA LEU A 467 17.31 21.82 15.23
C LEU A 467 18.36 22.66 14.49
N ILE A 468 19.59 22.14 14.39
CA ILE A 468 20.65 22.76 13.59
C ILE A 468 20.53 22.30 12.15
N VAL A 469 20.45 23.26 11.23
CA VAL A 469 20.56 23.02 9.78
C VAL A 469 21.73 23.83 9.23
N ARG A 470 22.72 23.14 8.69
CA ARG A 470 23.86 23.74 7.99
C ARG A 470 23.58 23.78 6.50
N ILE A 471 23.58 24.99 5.95
CA ILE A 471 23.41 25.25 4.53
C ILE A 471 24.77 25.54 3.92
N TYR A 472 25.13 24.78 2.89
CA TYR A 472 26.37 24.92 2.14
C TYR A 472 26.09 25.69 0.85
N MET A 473 26.77 26.81 0.62
CA MET A 473 26.55 27.69 -0.53
C MET A 473 27.85 28.31 -1.06
N ASP A 474 27.79 28.97 -2.21
CA ASP A 474 28.93 29.68 -2.79
C ASP A 474 29.39 30.85 -1.91
N VAL A 475 30.70 31.10 -1.90
CA VAL A 475 31.28 32.23 -1.16
C VAL A 475 30.78 33.58 -1.67
N ASN A 476 30.46 33.68 -2.96
CA ASN A 476 29.97 34.93 -3.56
C ASN A 476 28.44 35.09 -3.47
N GLU A 477 27.70 34.02 -3.17
CA GLU A 477 26.26 34.10 -3.01
C GLU A 477 25.93 34.88 -1.71
N PRO A 478 25.10 35.94 -1.78
CA PRO A 478 24.75 36.73 -0.61
C PRO A 478 23.90 35.94 0.39
N ILE A 479 24.13 36.16 1.68
CA ILE A 479 23.28 35.61 2.74
C ILE A 479 22.08 36.54 2.88
N ASP A 480 20.89 36.03 2.58
CA ASP A 480 19.63 36.74 2.74
C ASP A 480 18.73 35.93 3.70
N GLU A 481 18.67 36.37 4.95
CA GLU A 481 17.91 35.71 6.01
C GLU A 481 16.42 35.63 5.69
N LYS A 482 15.83 36.73 5.16
CA LYS A 482 14.41 36.77 4.80
C LYS A 482 14.09 35.80 3.68
N TYR A 483 15.01 35.67 2.73
CA TYR A 483 14.89 34.67 1.67
C TYR A 483 14.95 33.25 2.27
N ILE A 484 15.95 32.95 3.11
CA ILE A 484 16.09 31.62 3.74
C ILE A 484 14.84 31.27 4.57
N GLU A 485 14.34 32.21 5.38
CA GLU A 485 13.08 32.09 6.13
C GLU A 485 11.92 31.74 5.19
N SER A 486 11.75 32.48 4.09
CA SER A 486 10.66 32.22 3.13
C SER A 486 10.73 30.86 2.45
N VAL A 487 11.94 30.31 2.25
CA VAL A 487 12.17 28.99 1.68
C VAL A 487 11.82 27.91 2.70
N VAL A 488 12.34 28.05 3.94
CA VAL A 488 12.09 27.11 5.03
C VAL A 488 10.60 27.04 5.34
N GLU A 489 9.92 28.18 5.46
CA GLU A 489 8.51 28.24 5.87
C GLU A 489 7.50 27.92 4.76
N MET A 490 7.99 27.59 3.55
CA MET A 490 7.16 27.18 2.43
C MET A 490 6.21 26.05 2.84
N LYS A 491 4.92 26.17 2.47
CA LYS A 491 3.89 25.20 2.88
C LYS A 491 3.69 24.03 1.92
N GLU A 492 4.08 24.20 0.66
CA GLU A 492 3.88 23.20 -0.38
C GLU A 492 5.11 23.12 -1.29
N LEU A 493 5.68 21.92 -1.40
CA LEU A 493 6.78 21.62 -2.32
C LEU A 493 6.23 20.85 -3.52
N GLN A 494 6.48 21.39 -4.72
CA GLN A 494 6.19 20.71 -5.98
C GLN A 494 7.36 19.81 -6.39
N MET A 495 7.14 18.50 -6.44
CA MET A 495 8.14 17.52 -6.85
C MET A 495 7.80 16.93 -8.20
N LEU A 496 8.73 17.01 -9.15
CA LEU A 496 8.59 16.32 -10.43
C LEU A 496 8.67 14.79 -10.23
N VAL A 497 7.66 14.08 -10.71
CA VAL A 497 7.57 12.62 -10.69
C VAL A 497 8.10 12.08 -12.00
N HIS A 498 8.75 10.91 -11.93
CA HIS A 498 9.18 10.18 -13.12
C HIS A 498 7.98 9.93 -14.06
N GLY A 499 8.04 10.46 -15.28
CA GLY A 499 6.92 10.44 -16.23
C GLY A 499 6.18 11.77 -16.45
N GLY A 500 6.68 12.89 -15.90
CA GLY A 500 6.22 14.24 -16.26
C GLY A 500 5.06 14.81 -15.41
N GLY A 501 4.75 14.19 -14.28
CA GLY A 501 3.79 14.73 -13.29
C GLY A 501 4.48 15.56 -12.20
N THR A 502 3.71 16.29 -11.40
CA THR A 502 4.15 17.10 -10.26
C THR A 502 3.39 16.68 -9.00
N ASN A 503 4.03 15.98 -8.08
CA ASN A 503 3.44 15.64 -6.78
C ASN A 503 3.59 16.82 -5.81
N ILE A 504 2.53 17.19 -5.11
CA ILE A 504 2.57 18.28 -4.12
C ILE A 504 2.77 17.66 -2.74
N VAL A 505 3.86 18.03 -2.07
CA VAL A 505 4.15 17.60 -0.70
C VAL A 505 3.90 18.76 0.24
N LYS A 506 3.04 18.56 1.24
CA LYS A 506 2.81 19.55 2.30
C LYS A 506 3.96 19.49 3.30
N VAL A 507 4.57 20.64 3.52
CA VAL A 507 5.66 20.88 4.47
C VAL A 507 5.25 22.02 5.40
N ASP A 508 5.75 22.03 6.62
CA ASP A 508 5.32 22.98 7.66
C ASP A 508 6.48 23.37 8.58
N PHE A 509 7.70 23.37 8.03
CA PHE A 509 8.90 23.76 8.74
C PHE A 509 8.81 25.20 9.23
N GLU A 510 9.51 25.49 10.32
CA GLU A 510 9.48 26.79 11.00
C GLU A 510 10.91 27.28 11.18
N PHE A 511 11.16 28.51 10.74
CA PHE A 511 12.46 29.17 10.90
C PHE A 511 12.50 29.87 12.26
N ILE A 512 13.56 29.67 13.03
CA ILE A 512 13.70 30.26 14.37
C ILE A 512 14.74 31.38 14.38
N SER A 513 15.94 31.11 13.87
CA SER A 513 17.02 32.10 13.82
C SER A 513 18.15 31.64 12.90
N MET A 514 19.00 32.58 12.48
CA MET A 514 20.27 32.33 11.81
C MET A 514 21.43 32.71 12.73
N GLU A 515 22.47 31.89 12.78
CA GLU A 515 23.67 32.21 13.56
C GLU A 515 24.51 33.26 12.82
N GLU A 516 25.03 34.26 13.54
CA GLU A 516 25.87 35.32 12.97
C GLU A 516 27.22 34.81 12.43
N LYS A 517 27.69 33.68 12.97
CA LYS A 517 28.95 33.08 12.59
C LYS A 517 28.81 32.36 11.26
N VAL A 518 29.56 32.83 10.26
CA VAL A 518 29.69 32.18 8.95
C VAL A 518 31.01 31.42 8.92
N ASP A 519 30.93 30.11 8.73
CA ASP A 519 32.10 29.24 8.59
C ASP A 519 32.43 29.01 7.10
N THR A 520 33.64 28.58 6.80
CA THR A 520 34.07 28.19 5.45
C THR A 520 34.80 26.86 5.47
N ILE A 521 34.53 26.00 4.49
CA ILE A 521 35.19 24.70 4.33
C ILE A 521 35.72 24.54 2.91
N SER A 522 36.69 23.64 2.73
CA SER A 522 37.19 23.30 1.40
C SER A 522 36.20 22.41 0.62
N ARG A 523 36.35 22.36 -0.70
CA ARG A 523 35.58 21.44 -1.56
C ARG A 523 35.69 19.98 -1.10
N ILE A 524 36.90 19.48 -0.86
CA ILE A 524 37.08 18.10 -0.38
C ILE A 524 36.35 17.84 0.94
N GLN A 525 36.41 18.75 1.91
CA GLN A 525 35.69 18.62 3.18
C GLN A 525 34.17 18.56 2.97
N PHE A 526 33.64 19.37 2.05
CA PHE A 526 32.22 19.31 1.69
C PHE A 526 31.85 17.96 1.08
N LEU A 527 32.65 17.46 0.12
CA LEU A 527 32.38 16.19 -0.54
C LEU A 527 32.43 15.02 0.47
N GLU A 528 33.42 15.00 1.37
CA GLU A 528 33.54 13.99 2.42
C GLU A 528 32.32 14.02 3.36
N ARG A 529 31.90 15.21 3.81
CA ARG A 529 30.71 15.35 4.66
C ARG A 529 29.44 14.86 3.97
N GLN A 530 29.27 15.15 2.69
CA GLN A 530 28.07 14.77 1.93
C GLN A 530 28.12 13.33 1.40
N PHE A 531 29.27 12.66 1.41
CA PHE A 531 29.41 11.30 0.89
C PHE A 531 29.11 10.23 1.96
N ASN A 532 28.53 9.12 1.54
CA ASN A 532 28.28 7.97 2.40
C ASN A 532 29.30 6.89 2.09
N PHE A 533 30.36 6.83 2.90
CA PHE A 533 31.43 5.85 2.73
C PHE A 533 30.93 4.43 3.01
N TYR A 534 31.33 3.50 2.16
CA TYR A 534 31.10 2.07 2.32
C TYR A 534 32.45 1.38 2.44
N LYS A 535 32.59 0.44 3.37
CA LYS A 535 33.80 -0.38 3.51
C LYS A 535 33.42 -1.79 3.90
N LYS A 536 33.98 -2.78 3.21
CA LYS A 536 33.80 -4.19 3.52
C LYS A 536 35.08 -4.97 3.24
N GLU A 537 35.52 -5.73 4.24
CA GLU A 537 36.63 -6.66 4.13
C GLU A 537 36.12 -8.09 4.00
N TYR A 538 36.86 -8.94 3.27
CA TYR A 538 36.45 -10.30 2.94
C TYR A 538 37.24 -11.31 3.78
N ALA A 539 36.70 -11.68 4.94
CA ALA A 539 37.39 -12.52 5.94
C ALA A 539 38.02 -13.79 5.36
N ALA A 540 37.29 -14.57 4.56
CA ALA A 540 37.78 -15.82 3.96
C ALA A 540 38.99 -15.61 3.03
N ASN A 541 39.05 -14.48 2.32
CA ASN A 541 40.17 -14.16 1.45
C ASN A 541 41.33 -13.51 2.23
N MET A 542 41.01 -12.73 3.27
CA MET A 542 42.01 -12.17 4.19
C MET A 542 42.79 -13.27 4.91
N GLU A 543 42.15 -14.36 5.32
CA GLU A 543 42.85 -15.50 5.94
C GLU A 543 43.84 -16.19 4.98
N LYS A 544 43.49 -16.30 3.71
CA LYS A 544 44.32 -16.99 2.70
C LYS A 544 45.44 -16.10 2.14
N TRP A 545 45.10 -14.84 1.86
CA TRP A 545 45.89 -13.92 1.02
C TRP A 545 46.27 -12.62 1.72
N GLY A 546 45.75 -12.36 2.93
CA GLY A 546 46.08 -11.15 3.70
C GLY A 546 47.56 -11.12 4.08
N GLY A 547 48.15 -9.92 3.99
CA GLY A 547 49.57 -9.67 4.19
C GLY A 547 50.49 -10.13 3.06
N LYS A 548 49.95 -10.74 2.00
CA LYS A 548 50.73 -11.27 0.86
C LYS A 548 50.55 -10.40 -0.38
N ASN A 549 51.59 -9.62 -0.68
CA ASN A 549 51.74 -8.87 -1.92
C ASN A 549 50.47 -8.08 -2.30
N GLU A 550 49.97 -7.29 -1.34
CA GLU A 550 48.72 -6.55 -1.48
C GLU A 550 48.89 -5.33 -2.38
N ALA A 551 47.83 -4.98 -3.10
CA ALA A 551 47.76 -3.76 -3.87
C ALA A 551 46.33 -3.20 -3.87
N VAL A 552 46.20 -1.93 -4.24
CA VAL A 552 44.92 -1.23 -4.28
C VAL A 552 44.61 -0.84 -5.71
N TYR A 553 43.54 -1.39 -6.25
CA TYR A 553 42.99 -0.98 -7.54
C TYR A 553 41.99 0.15 -7.34
N GLU A 554 42.30 1.35 -7.85
CA GLU A 554 41.45 2.53 -7.75
C GLU A 554 40.65 2.72 -9.04
N LEU A 555 39.33 2.88 -8.91
CA LEU A 555 38.41 2.97 -10.04
C LEU A 555 37.44 4.13 -9.86
N VAL A 556 37.59 5.17 -10.68
CA VAL A 556 36.74 6.36 -10.63
C VAL A 556 35.33 6.06 -11.10
N TYR A 557 34.33 6.52 -10.35
CA TYR A 557 32.93 6.41 -10.68
C TYR A 557 32.21 7.72 -10.31
N PRO A 558 32.03 8.67 -11.25
CA PRO A 558 31.60 10.04 -10.95
C PRO A 558 30.26 10.16 -10.21
N ASP A 559 29.34 9.22 -10.44
CA ASP A 559 27.98 9.22 -9.91
C ASP A 559 27.82 8.40 -8.61
N LEU A 560 28.93 8.03 -7.96
CA LEU A 560 28.94 7.13 -6.81
C LEU A 560 28.28 7.73 -5.55
N ASP A 561 28.10 9.05 -5.52
CA ASP A 561 27.39 9.78 -4.46
C ASP A 561 25.85 9.71 -4.59
N LYS A 562 25.32 9.28 -5.74
CA LYS A 562 23.87 9.20 -5.97
C LYS A 562 23.27 8.01 -5.20
N PRO A 563 22.21 8.20 -4.39
CA PRO A 563 21.61 7.12 -3.60
C PRO A 563 21.10 5.90 -4.40
N LEU A 564 20.74 6.07 -5.67
CA LEU A 564 20.33 4.96 -6.54
C LEU A 564 21.51 4.06 -6.92
N ILE A 565 22.69 4.65 -7.06
CA ILE A 565 23.94 3.95 -7.40
C ILE A 565 24.50 3.26 -6.14
N THR A 566 24.52 3.93 -4.99
CA THR A 566 25.07 3.37 -3.75
C THR A 566 24.35 2.10 -3.28
N ARG A 567 23.05 1.96 -3.58
CA ARG A 567 22.27 0.73 -3.30
C ARG A 567 22.81 -0.51 -4.02
N GLY A 568 23.54 -0.34 -5.11
CA GLY A 568 24.19 -1.43 -5.82
C GLY A 568 25.47 -1.93 -5.15
N ILE A 569 26.13 -1.13 -4.31
CA ILE A 569 27.47 -1.44 -3.77
C ILE A 569 27.51 -2.81 -3.05
N PRO A 570 26.51 -3.19 -2.23
CA PRO A 570 26.51 -4.51 -1.59
C PRO A 570 26.49 -5.69 -2.59
N TYR A 571 25.88 -5.52 -3.77
CA TYR A 571 25.86 -6.55 -4.82
C TYR A 571 27.25 -6.76 -5.41
N LEU A 572 27.94 -5.66 -5.75
CA LEU A 572 29.33 -5.71 -6.22
C LEU A 572 30.24 -6.31 -5.14
N SER A 573 30.10 -5.86 -3.90
CA SER A 573 30.88 -6.35 -2.76
C SER A 573 30.67 -7.85 -2.53
N SER A 574 29.41 -8.33 -2.60
CA SER A 574 29.12 -9.76 -2.50
C SER A 574 29.74 -10.54 -3.65
N HIS A 575 29.72 -10.02 -4.87
CA HIS A 575 30.33 -10.69 -6.02
C HIS A 575 31.83 -10.86 -5.87
N LEU A 576 32.53 -9.78 -5.53
CA LEU A 576 33.97 -9.78 -5.33
C LEU A 576 34.40 -10.67 -4.16
N SER A 577 33.57 -10.76 -3.10
CA SER A 577 33.87 -11.62 -1.95
C SER A 577 33.94 -13.11 -2.26
N LEU A 578 33.36 -13.56 -3.39
CA LEU A 578 33.34 -14.96 -3.82
C LEU A 578 34.50 -15.32 -4.74
N ILE A 579 35.30 -14.35 -5.16
CA ILE A 579 36.42 -14.55 -6.08
C ILE A 579 37.72 -14.52 -5.26
N ASP A 580 38.55 -15.55 -5.39
CA ASP A 580 39.85 -15.61 -4.71
C ASP A 580 40.75 -14.43 -5.12
N GLY A 581 41.49 -13.89 -4.14
CA GLY A 581 42.44 -12.79 -4.34
C GLY A 581 41.90 -11.40 -4.04
N PHE A 582 40.57 -11.17 -4.02
CA PHE A 582 40.02 -9.91 -3.54
C PHE A 582 39.99 -9.87 -2.00
N LEU A 583 40.51 -8.81 -1.40
CA LEU A 583 40.64 -8.67 0.05
C LEU A 583 39.57 -7.76 0.66
N GLY A 584 39.05 -6.81 -0.12
CA GLY A 584 37.98 -5.93 0.31
C GLY A 584 37.67 -4.84 -0.72
N ILE A 585 36.59 -4.12 -0.47
CA ILE A 585 36.19 -2.93 -1.24
C ILE A 585 35.86 -1.80 -0.28
N GLU A 586 36.28 -0.59 -0.63
CA GLU A 586 35.82 0.64 -0.01
C GLU A 586 35.48 1.69 -1.06
N THR A 587 34.58 2.61 -0.73
CA THR A 587 34.32 3.81 -1.52
C THR A 587 35.01 4.99 -0.87
N THR A 588 35.59 5.87 -1.68
CA THR A 588 36.30 7.05 -1.17
C THR A 588 36.33 8.18 -2.21
N ILE A 589 37.00 9.27 -1.88
CA ILE A 589 37.29 10.38 -2.78
C ILE A 589 38.81 10.40 -3.01
N ASN A 590 39.23 10.45 -4.27
CA ASN A 590 40.65 10.46 -4.62
C ASN A 590 41.29 11.86 -4.44
N GLU A 591 42.58 11.97 -4.69
CA GLU A 591 43.35 13.22 -4.61
C GLU A 591 42.88 14.28 -5.63
N ASN A 592 42.24 13.85 -6.72
CA ASN A 592 41.63 14.73 -7.72
C ASN A 592 40.19 15.14 -7.33
N GLU A 593 39.77 14.83 -6.10
CA GLU A 593 38.44 15.10 -5.57
C GLU A 593 37.29 14.45 -6.37
N GLU A 594 37.53 13.25 -6.90
CA GLU A 594 36.59 12.40 -7.63
C GLU A 594 36.18 11.18 -6.79
N TYR A 595 34.91 10.77 -6.88
CA TYR A 595 34.45 9.57 -6.21
C TYR A 595 35.01 8.31 -6.87
N CYS A 596 35.53 7.38 -6.07
CA CYS A 596 36.11 6.15 -6.59
C CYS A 596 35.86 4.94 -5.67
N PHE A 597 35.95 3.75 -6.27
CA PHE A 597 36.12 2.50 -5.56
C PHE A 597 37.60 2.24 -5.33
N ARG A 598 37.97 1.80 -4.13
CA ARG A 598 39.26 1.18 -3.85
C ARG A 598 39.04 -0.28 -3.55
N ILE A 599 39.55 -1.13 -4.44
CA ILE A 599 39.49 -2.57 -4.31
C ILE A 599 40.86 -3.06 -3.88
N ARG A 600 40.93 -3.62 -2.67
CA ARG A 600 42.16 -4.25 -2.18
C ARG A 600 42.23 -5.67 -2.69
N TYR A 601 43.38 -6.10 -3.18
CA TYR A 601 43.58 -7.43 -3.73
C TYR A 601 45.02 -7.92 -3.55
N SER A 602 45.24 -9.23 -3.70
CA SER A 602 46.58 -9.83 -3.71
C SER A 602 47.09 -10.03 -5.15
N LYS A 603 48.28 -9.49 -5.43
CA LYS A 603 48.97 -9.61 -6.73
C LYS A 603 49.37 -11.05 -7.07
N ASP A 604 49.38 -11.95 -6.09
CA ASP A 604 49.73 -13.36 -6.29
C ASP A 604 48.64 -14.12 -7.08
N VAL A 605 47.41 -13.61 -7.09
CA VAL A 605 46.24 -14.26 -7.72
C VAL A 605 45.65 -13.39 -8.83
N LEU A 606 45.56 -12.08 -8.58
CA LEU A 606 44.87 -11.12 -9.44
C LEU A 606 45.85 -10.12 -10.07
N ASN A 607 45.52 -9.72 -11.29
CA ASN A 607 46.13 -8.60 -12.00
C ASN A 607 45.02 -7.65 -12.48
N GLU A 608 45.38 -6.50 -13.04
CA GLU A 608 44.42 -5.48 -13.45
C GLU A 608 43.39 -6.00 -14.48
N ASP A 609 43.81 -6.85 -15.41
CA ASP A 609 42.91 -7.43 -16.42
C ASP A 609 41.88 -8.38 -15.81
N LYS A 610 42.29 -9.25 -14.88
CA LYS A 610 41.38 -10.14 -14.14
C LYS A 610 40.42 -9.37 -13.26
N ILE A 611 40.87 -8.27 -12.65
CA ILE A 611 40.01 -7.39 -11.86
C ILE A 611 38.98 -6.73 -12.77
N TRP A 612 39.43 -6.19 -13.90
CA TRP A 612 38.56 -5.56 -14.89
C TRP A 612 37.51 -6.53 -15.45
N GLU A 613 37.93 -7.74 -15.80
CA GLU A 613 37.02 -8.80 -16.26
C GLU A 613 35.99 -9.14 -15.18
N ALA A 614 36.39 -9.29 -13.92
CA ALA A 614 35.47 -9.61 -12.83
C ALA A 614 34.39 -8.53 -12.62
N ILE A 615 34.76 -7.24 -12.66
CA ILE A 615 33.81 -6.15 -12.42
C ILE A 615 32.91 -5.83 -13.62
N THR A 616 33.34 -6.17 -14.85
CA THR A 616 32.59 -5.89 -16.09
C THR A 616 31.71 -7.04 -16.56
N LYS A 617 31.64 -8.15 -15.81
CA LYS A 617 30.70 -9.25 -16.10
C LYS A 617 29.27 -8.74 -16.17
N ALA A 618 28.52 -9.21 -17.18
CA ALA A 618 27.11 -8.87 -17.36
C ALA A 618 26.23 -9.36 -16.20
N GLN A 619 26.60 -10.49 -15.59
CA GLN A 619 25.90 -11.08 -14.45
C GLN A 619 26.87 -11.39 -13.32
N TRP A 620 26.43 -11.12 -12.10
CA TRP A 620 27.24 -11.29 -10.89
C TRP A 620 26.71 -12.42 -10.05
N THR A 621 27.59 -13.34 -9.65
CA THR A 621 27.27 -14.32 -8.61
C THR A 621 27.29 -13.62 -7.26
N ILE A 622 26.18 -13.62 -6.54
CA ILE A 622 26.07 -13.07 -5.19
C ILE A 622 25.58 -14.14 -4.22
N LYS A 623 25.86 -13.94 -2.93
CA LYS A 623 25.36 -14.78 -1.84
C LYS A 623 24.29 -14.02 -1.06
N THR A 624 23.08 -14.57 -0.98
CA THR A 624 21.99 -13.96 -0.23
C THR A 624 22.20 -14.10 1.28
N LYS A 625 21.37 -13.40 2.07
CA LYS A 625 21.40 -13.53 3.54
C LYS A 625 21.12 -14.96 4.02
N ASP A 626 20.35 -15.72 3.25
CA ASP A 626 19.99 -17.11 3.52
C ASP A 626 21.07 -18.11 3.05
N GLY A 627 22.16 -17.61 2.45
CA GLY A 627 23.29 -18.40 1.99
C GLY A 627 23.16 -18.99 0.59
N GLU A 628 22.03 -18.75 -0.09
CA GLU A 628 21.82 -19.18 -1.48
C GLU A 628 22.61 -18.33 -2.48
N LEU A 629 23.06 -18.94 -3.56
CA LEU A 629 23.73 -18.24 -4.66
C LEU A 629 22.70 -17.78 -5.69
N GLN A 630 22.79 -16.52 -6.10
CA GLN A 630 21.96 -15.93 -7.15
C GLN A 630 22.85 -15.23 -8.18
N THR A 631 22.35 -15.09 -9.41
CA THR A 631 23.06 -14.47 -10.54
C THR A 631 22.28 -13.29 -11.15
N PRO A 632 22.09 -12.18 -10.41
CA PRO A 632 21.47 -10.98 -10.96
C PRO A 632 22.35 -10.27 -12.00
N ASP A 633 21.72 -9.43 -12.81
CA ASP A 633 22.41 -8.52 -13.72
C ASP A 633 23.26 -7.49 -12.94
N ALA A 634 24.40 -7.11 -13.53
CA ALA A 634 25.32 -6.14 -12.96
C ALA A 634 24.64 -4.79 -12.70
N LYS A 635 24.90 -4.21 -11.52
CA LYS A 635 24.31 -2.92 -11.10
C LYS A 635 25.14 -1.71 -11.49
N PHE A 636 26.35 -1.93 -11.99
CA PHE A 636 27.28 -0.88 -12.38
C PHE A 636 27.78 -1.12 -13.79
N THR A 637 28.09 -0.03 -14.48
CA THR A 637 28.74 -0.04 -15.79
C THR A 637 30.00 0.81 -15.68
N PHE A 638 31.15 0.20 -15.89
CA PHE A 638 32.44 0.87 -15.84
C PHE A 638 32.91 1.15 -17.27
N THR A 639 33.27 2.41 -17.56
CA THR A 639 33.71 2.83 -18.91
C THR A 639 35.22 2.84 -19.06
N ASN A 640 35.95 3.14 -17.99
CA ASN A 640 37.41 3.28 -18.01
C ASN A 640 38.03 2.27 -17.04
N LYS A 641 39.16 1.67 -17.44
CA LYS A 641 39.98 0.86 -16.53
C LYS A 641 40.50 1.75 -15.40
N GLY A 642 40.43 1.22 -14.18
CA GLY A 642 41.11 1.78 -13.02
C GLY A 642 42.61 1.51 -13.06
N THR A 643 43.33 2.02 -12.06
CA THR A 643 44.78 1.94 -11.95
C THR A 643 45.18 1.34 -10.61
N THR A 644 46.15 0.44 -10.59
CA THR A 644 46.75 -0.03 -9.35
C THR A 644 47.67 1.04 -8.77
N LYS A 645 47.43 1.42 -7.51
CA LYS A 645 48.34 2.25 -6.71
C LYS A 645 49.32 1.39 -5.93
#